data_AF-A0A9D8CCF4-F1
#
_entry.id   AF-A0A9D8CCF4-F1
#
_cell.length_a   1.000
_cell.length_b   1.000
_cell.length_c   1.000
_cell.angle_alpha   90.00
_cell.angle_beta   90.00
_cell.angle_gamma   90.00
#
_symmetry.space_group_name_H-M   'P 1'
#
loop_
_entity.id
_entity.type
_entity.pdbx_description
1 polymer ?
#
loop_
_entity_poly.entity_id
_entity_poly.type
_entity_poly.pdbx_seq_one_letter_code
_entity_poly.pdbx_strand_id
1 'polypeptide(L)'
;MAIDAAALFERAVVLHRAGQLAEAAALYRDIVAAEPQRKGAWFNLATALQAMDSPAAAMAAYRGALAADAGFAPALHRLGMLLVQAGDKTGARECFARLAADDPADREALINLGNLSEDAAAGLALLDRAVALDPSDAGAHFNRGVALMRLGRRGEAAGAYRRALDIDPSRAGARLGLAVALTETGERAQAAETLRGFDAPRIADAETAFKLGVAWTNLGRSGEASTAFARSLALDPDVAETHANLAQVLVALQRNEAALAAAERAVELNPAFAEGWNALGNARAASDDHDGAIEAYRRALGLDPAMAVAEANLGQAEIERGDLIAAEAAIAAALAKAPDNVHVRVARGVLEQAYRRLDRAIAAYEHALEVDPHSTAALTNLAIALQEAGQGERAEEVHRRLMATQPEVADPYFNLGVVRIGARRYVEAAELLAKALELRPDFGAAAMLLFHARGNDCDWRDYDRLEARLLELAEHPKASYGGVEISPFGLLDTKATTAVLRKSAEQAARRITDKVKGVMRLARFEHRRPGSRLTVGVVSPDFRHHSVATSFMGLLEAHDRARFRWLGFSTATRPQDEVTQSLKPLFEGFHELAATPPLDAARLIHGLGVDLLIDLAGHTRETGLPLFALRPARVQAHYLGYAGPVGDRRLIDWVVTDRTMAPEWMRPFYPEPLALLPNSFMATTRAAVAPGTIDRAQAGLPPRGPVLANFNAHFKFTPAIFGLWMEILRDLPEAVLWLTESSTHSRDNLLREAAARGVEPARLIVAPRLPHAEHLRRLPLADLALDTHEHSGGVTTVDALWMGVPVVTWPGNKANGRVGASLLGAIGMPELIVESAADYRALAVRLATDAGFVAAIKTKLRANRDRTPCFDMTRLARDLETGYAHMIDWVWSGKAPETFEIS
;
A
#
# COMPACT_ATOMS: atom_id res chain seq x y z
N MET A 1 8.53 -66.33 -63.29
CA MET A 1 7.36 -65.53 -63.74
C MET A 1 7.72 -64.08 -63.51
N ALA A 2 7.83 -63.28 -64.58
CA ALA A 2 7.98 -61.83 -64.44
C ALA A 2 6.73 -61.30 -63.75
N ILE A 3 6.91 -60.72 -62.56
CA ILE A 3 5.84 -60.09 -61.81
C ILE A 3 5.39 -58.88 -62.62
N ASP A 4 4.12 -58.83 -63.00
CA ASP A 4 3.53 -57.66 -63.66
C ASP A 4 3.44 -56.51 -62.64
N ALA A 5 4.46 -55.66 -62.64
CA ALA A 5 4.59 -54.54 -61.73
C ALA A 5 3.47 -53.50 -61.91
N ALA A 6 2.80 -53.43 -63.07
CA ALA A 6 1.63 -52.57 -63.26
C ALA A 6 0.41 -53.13 -62.52
N ALA A 7 0.14 -54.43 -62.64
CA ALA A 7 -0.94 -55.09 -61.90
C ALA A 7 -0.72 -55.07 -60.37
N LEU A 8 0.54 -55.25 -59.92
CA LEU A 8 0.86 -55.11 -58.50
C LEU A 8 0.66 -53.68 -57.98
N PHE A 9 1.03 -52.67 -58.76
CA PHE A 9 0.85 -51.28 -58.37
C PHE A 9 -0.62 -50.91 -58.23
N GLU A 10 -1.48 -51.31 -59.19
CA GLU A 10 -2.92 -51.10 -59.08
C GLU A 10 -3.51 -51.80 -57.85
N ARG A 11 -3.09 -53.03 -57.56
CA ARG A 11 -3.49 -53.75 -56.34
C ARG A 11 -3.05 -53.00 -55.07
N ALA A 12 -1.82 -52.49 -55.03
CA ALA A 12 -1.31 -51.72 -53.91
C ALA A 12 -2.08 -50.40 -53.71
N VAL A 13 -2.49 -49.73 -54.80
CA VAL A 13 -3.34 -48.52 -54.75
C VAL A 13 -4.72 -48.84 -54.20
N VAL A 14 -5.35 -49.95 -54.62
CA VAL A 14 -6.64 -50.39 -54.08
C VAL A 14 -6.56 -50.67 -52.58
N LEU A 15 -5.55 -51.42 -52.13
CA LEU A 15 -5.34 -51.70 -50.71
C LEU A 15 -5.09 -50.43 -49.89
N HIS A 16 -4.31 -49.49 -50.43
CA HIS A 16 -4.07 -48.19 -49.79
C HIS A 16 -5.39 -47.41 -49.62
N ARG A 17 -6.20 -47.30 -50.68
CA ARG A 17 -7.51 -46.63 -50.62
C ARG A 17 -8.50 -47.32 -49.67
N ALA A 18 -8.37 -48.63 -49.49
CA ALA A 18 -9.16 -49.41 -48.53
C ALA A 18 -8.65 -49.30 -47.08
N GLY A 19 -7.58 -48.56 -46.81
CA GLY A 19 -6.99 -48.40 -45.47
C GLY A 19 -6.15 -49.60 -45.01
N GLN A 20 -5.88 -50.58 -45.87
CA GLN A 20 -5.01 -51.73 -45.58
C GLN A 20 -3.54 -51.35 -45.75
N LEU A 21 -3.09 -50.40 -44.92
CA LEU A 21 -1.81 -49.68 -45.11
C LEU A 21 -0.58 -50.58 -45.04
N ALA A 22 -0.57 -51.57 -44.15
CA ALA A 22 0.58 -52.48 -43.99
C ALA A 22 0.78 -53.39 -45.22
N GLU A 23 -0.32 -53.93 -45.77
CA GLU A 23 -0.32 -54.77 -46.98
C GLU A 23 0.02 -53.94 -48.22
N ALA A 24 -0.52 -52.73 -48.31
CA ALA A 24 -0.19 -51.78 -49.37
C ALA A 24 1.30 -51.40 -49.32
N ALA A 25 1.84 -51.07 -48.14
CA ALA A 25 3.25 -50.74 -47.96
C ALA A 25 4.19 -51.90 -48.30
N ALA A 26 3.82 -53.14 -47.99
CA ALA A 26 4.58 -54.33 -48.40
C ALA A 26 4.66 -54.44 -49.93
N LEU A 27 3.52 -54.32 -50.63
CA LEU A 27 3.50 -54.35 -52.09
C LEU A 27 4.27 -53.17 -52.70
N TYR A 28 4.15 -51.96 -52.15
CA TYR A 28 4.95 -50.84 -52.65
C TYR A 28 6.45 -51.06 -52.44
N ARG A 29 6.89 -51.68 -51.34
CA ARG A 29 8.31 -52.05 -51.14
C ARG A 29 8.80 -53.03 -52.21
N ASP A 30 8.00 -54.04 -52.53
CA ASP A 30 8.32 -55.01 -53.59
C ASP A 30 8.42 -54.32 -54.96
N ILE A 31 7.50 -53.40 -55.24
CA ILE A 31 7.47 -52.63 -56.50
C ILE A 31 8.69 -51.71 -56.60
N VAL A 32 9.04 -50.95 -55.56
CA VAL A 32 10.20 -50.04 -55.63
C VAL A 32 11.54 -50.76 -55.60
N ALA A 33 11.60 -51.99 -55.07
CA ALA A 33 12.77 -52.85 -55.18
C ALA A 33 12.97 -53.37 -56.62
N ALA A 34 11.87 -53.71 -57.32
CA ALA A 34 11.90 -54.17 -58.71
C ALA A 34 12.03 -53.02 -59.73
N GLU A 35 11.39 -51.89 -59.46
CA GLU A 35 11.33 -50.70 -60.33
C GLU A 35 11.68 -49.41 -59.54
N PRO A 36 12.96 -49.20 -59.19
CA PRO A 36 13.37 -48.04 -58.38
C PRO A 36 13.04 -46.68 -59.00
N GLN A 37 12.87 -46.61 -60.32
CA GLN A 37 12.53 -45.39 -61.07
C GLN A 37 11.04 -45.01 -60.99
N ARG A 38 10.19 -45.83 -60.36
CA ARG A 38 8.75 -45.58 -60.29
C ARG A 38 8.40 -44.65 -59.12
N LYS A 39 8.58 -43.34 -59.32
CA LYS A 39 8.30 -42.29 -58.31
C LYS A 39 6.94 -42.40 -57.61
N GLY A 40 5.89 -42.81 -58.34
CA GLY A 40 4.54 -42.99 -57.78
C GLY A 40 4.44 -44.10 -56.73
N ALA A 41 5.22 -45.17 -56.87
CA ALA A 41 5.30 -46.25 -55.88
C ALA A 41 6.04 -45.81 -54.62
N TRP A 42 7.14 -45.07 -54.77
CA TRP A 42 7.83 -44.44 -53.65
C TRP A 42 6.96 -43.45 -52.88
N PHE A 43 6.21 -42.60 -53.58
CA PHE A 43 5.30 -41.64 -52.95
C PHE A 43 4.15 -42.29 -52.20
N ASN A 44 3.52 -43.31 -52.80
CA ASN A 44 2.44 -44.03 -52.16
C ASN A 44 2.94 -44.89 -50.98
N LEU A 45 4.16 -45.42 -51.06
CA LEU A 45 4.84 -46.04 -49.91
C LEU A 45 5.03 -45.04 -48.78
N ALA A 46 5.56 -43.85 -49.08
CA ALA A 46 5.84 -42.82 -48.09
C ALA A 46 4.56 -42.33 -47.38
N THR A 47 3.49 -42.08 -48.13
CA THR A 47 2.19 -41.69 -47.58
C THR A 47 1.56 -42.79 -46.73
N ALA A 48 1.66 -44.07 -47.13
CA ALA A 48 1.20 -45.19 -46.31
C ALA A 48 2.00 -45.32 -45.01
N LEU A 49 3.34 -45.22 -45.07
CA LEU A 49 4.21 -45.25 -43.89
C LEU A 49 3.95 -44.09 -42.94
N GLN A 50 3.65 -42.91 -43.48
CA GLN A 50 3.28 -41.74 -42.69
C GLN A 50 1.94 -41.97 -41.96
N ALA A 51 0.95 -42.54 -42.64
CA ALA A 51 -0.34 -42.88 -42.04
C ALA A 51 -0.23 -44.02 -40.99
N MET A 52 0.86 -44.79 -41.00
CA MET A 52 1.22 -45.80 -40.01
C MET A 52 2.13 -45.27 -38.88
N ASP A 53 2.24 -43.94 -38.73
CA ASP A 53 3.06 -43.28 -37.71
C ASP A 53 4.55 -43.71 -37.74
N SER A 54 5.08 -43.90 -38.95
CA SER A 54 6.50 -44.24 -39.20
C SER A 54 7.22 -43.11 -39.95
N PRO A 55 7.42 -41.92 -39.33
CA PRO A 55 7.88 -40.71 -40.01
C PRO A 55 9.29 -40.85 -40.62
N ALA A 56 10.23 -41.49 -39.93
CA ALA A 56 11.58 -41.70 -40.44
C ALA A 56 11.59 -42.57 -41.72
N ALA A 57 10.76 -43.61 -41.75
CA ALA A 57 10.61 -44.49 -42.91
C ALA A 57 9.86 -43.77 -44.06
N ALA A 58 8.85 -42.95 -43.74
CA ALA A 58 8.16 -42.11 -44.72
C ALA A 58 9.12 -41.10 -45.38
N MET A 59 9.97 -40.42 -44.59
CA MET A 59 10.99 -39.50 -45.11
C MET A 59 11.99 -40.21 -46.03
N ALA A 60 12.43 -41.42 -45.68
CA ALA A 60 13.31 -42.22 -46.54
C ALA A 60 12.62 -42.58 -47.87
N ALA A 61 11.34 -42.97 -47.83
CA ALA A 61 10.56 -43.27 -49.02
C ALA A 61 10.29 -42.02 -49.90
N TYR A 62 10.03 -40.86 -49.31
CA TYR A 62 9.93 -39.59 -50.06
C TYR A 62 11.26 -39.23 -50.74
N ARG A 63 12.40 -39.40 -50.06
CA ARG A 63 13.73 -39.25 -50.68
C ARG A 63 13.94 -40.25 -51.83
N GLY A 64 13.45 -41.48 -51.71
CA GLY A 64 13.43 -42.46 -52.81
C GLY A 64 12.61 -41.98 -54.01
N ALA A 65 11.46 -41.33 -53.78
CA ALA A 65 10.67 -40.71 -54.84
C ALA A 65 11.43 -39.58 -55.55
N LEU A 66 12.20 -38.78 -54.79
CA LEU A 66 13.03 -37.69 -55.30
C LEU A 66 14.31 -38.17 -56.00
N ALA A 67 14.81 -39.37 -55.67
CA ALA A 67 15.91 -40.00 -56.40
C ALA A 67 15.45 -40.51 -57.77
N ALA A 68 14.20 -40.95 -57.90
CA ALA A 68 13.59 -41.34 -59.17
C ALA A 68 13.20 -40.12 -60.03
N ASP A 69 12.78 -39.02 -59.40
CA ASP A 69 12.50 -37.75 -60.08
C ASP A 69 12.74 -36.56 -59.13
N ALA A 70 13.81 -35.83 -59.41
CA ALA A 70 14.22 -34.68 -58.61
C ALA A 70 13.18 -33.54 -58.62
N GLY A 71 12.36 -33.39 -59.66
CA GLY A 71 11.34 -32.34 -59.75
C GLY A 71 9.98 -32.74 -59.18
N PHE A 72 9.89 -33.88 -58.48
CA PHE A 72 8.59 -34.41 -58.07
C PHE A 72 7.95 -33.61 -56.92
N ALA A 73 7.21 -32.56 -57.28
CA ALA A 73 6.66 -31.55 -56.38
C ALA A 73 5.85 -32.11 -55.19
N PRO A 74 4.95 -33.10 -55.34
CA PRO A 74 4.23 -33.68 -54.20
C PRO A 74 5.16 -34.29 -53.15
N ALA A 75 6.27 -34.92 -53.55
CA ALA A 75 7.24 -35.48 -52.63
C ALA A 75 8.09 -34.39 -51.96
N LEU A 76 8.50 -33.34 -52.70
CA LEU A 76 9.21 -32.19 -52.13
C LEU A 76 8.37 -31.50 -51.04
N HIS A 77 7.09 -31.25 -51.31
CA HIS A 77 6.20 -30.59 -50.36
C HIS A 77 6.00 -31.45 -49.09
N ARG A 78 5.64 -32.72 -49.25
CA ARG A 78 5.39 -33.63 -48.12
C ARG A 78 6.64 -33.90 -47.29
N LEU A 79 7.79 -34.07 -47.95
CA LEU A 79 9.08 -34.21 -47.27
C LEU A 79 9.46 -32.92 -46.53
N GLY A 80 9.29 -31.76 -47.16
CA GLY A 80 9.53 -30.46 -46.54
C GLY A 80 8.73 -30.29 -45.25
N MET A 81 7.43 -30.59 -45.26
CA MET A 81 6.57 -30.53 -44.07
C MET A 81 7.03 -31.48 -42.96
N LEU A 82 7.41 -32.72 -43.30
CA LEU A 82 7.94 -33.68 -42.31
C LEU A 82 9.30 -33.23 -41.74
N LEU A 83 10.15 -32.62 -42.56
CA LEU A 83 11.42 -32.07 -42.10
C LEU A 83 11.23 -30.89 -41.14
N VAL A 84 10.22 -30.03 -41.38
CA VAL A 84 9.81 -29.00 -40.42
C VAL A 84 9.39 -29.63 -39.09
N GLN A 85 8.54 -30.66 -39.12
CA GLN A 85 8.10 -31.36 -37.91
C GLN A 85 9.26 -32.05 -37.16
N ALA A 86 10.25 -32.57 -37.90
CA ALA A 86 11.45 -33.19 -37.34
C ALA A 86 12.52 -32.18 -36.89
N GLY A 87 12.31 -30.86 -37.08
CA GLY A 87 13.25 -29.81 -36.72
C GLY A 87 14.40 -29.57 -37.71
N ASP A 88 14.46 -30.30 -38.84
CA ASP A 88 15.45 -30.11 -39.90
C ASP A 88 15.04 -28.95 -40.83
N LYS A 89 15.27 -27.72 -40.34
CA LYS A 89 14.93 -26.48 -41.07
C LYS A 89 15.71 -26.33 -42.36
N THR A 90 16.95 -26.81 -42.41
CA THR A 90 17.81 -26.70 -43.60
C THR A 90 17.30 -27.59 -44.72
N GLY A 91 17.03 -28.87 -44.42
CA GLY A 91 16.46 -29.80 -45.39
C GLY A 91 15.06 -29.37 -45.85
N ALA A 92 14.23 -28.85 -44.94
CA ALA A 92 12.92 -28.32 -45.29
C ALA A 92 13.03 -27.14 -46.26
N ARG A 93 13.93 -26.18 -45.96
CA ARG A 93 14.18 -25.00 -46.81
C ARG A 93 14.66 -25.41 -48.21
N GLU A 94 15.51 -26.42 -48.32
CA GLU A 94 15.95 -26.95 -49.62
C GLU A 94 14.78 -27.52 -50.43
N CYS A 95 13.89 -28.28 -49.79
CA CYS A 95 12.71 -28.84 -50.46
C CYS A 95 11.78 -27.75 -51.00
N PHE A 96 11.46 -26.74 -50.19
CA PHE A 96 10.59 -25.64 -50.62
C PHE A 96 11.28 -24.69 -51.61
N ALA A 97 12.61 -24.52 -51.54
CA ALA A 97 13.37 -23.71 -52.49
C ALA A 97 13.33 -24.32 -53.90
N ARG A 98 13.40 -25.65 -53.99
CA ARG A 98 13.25 -26.37 -55.26
C ARG A 98 11.85 -26.22 -55.85
N LEU A 99 10.81 -26.33 -55.01
CA LEU A 99 9.43 -26.05 -55.43
C LEU A 99 9.26 -24.64 -55.99
N ALA A 100 9.78 -23.63 -55.28
CA ALA A 100 9.70 -22.23 -55.71
C ALA A 100 10.60 -21.90 -56.92
N ALA A 101 11.61 -22.71 -57.20
CA ALA A 101 12.46 -22.57 -58.39
C ALA A 101 11.77 -23.14 -59.64
N ASP A 102 11.06 -24.26 -59.49
CA ASP A 102 10.28 -24.88 -60.58
C ASP A 102 8.99 -24.10 -60.87
N ASP A 103 8.31 -23.60 -59.83
CA ASP A 103 7.17 -22.70 -59.93
C ASP A 103 7.31 -21.49 -58.99
N PRO A 104 7.78 -20.34 -59.50
CA PRO A 104 7.90 -19.10 -58.72
C PRO A 104 6.57 -18.53 -58.18
N ALA A 105 5.43 -19.08 -58.60
CA ALA A 105 4.09 -18.75 -58.11
C ALA A 105 3.52 -19.79 -57.15
N ASP A 106 4.28 -20.82 -56.76
CA ASP A 106 3.87 -21.78 -55.72
C ASP A 106 3.74 -21.07 -54.36
N ARG A 107 2.51 -20.72 -54.02
CA ARG A 107 2.17 -19.99 -52.79
C ARG A 107 2.58 -20.73 -51.53
N GLU A 108 2.37 -22.05 -51.48
CA GLU A 108 2.68 -22.84 -50.28
C GLU A 108 4.19 -22.95 -50.08
N ALA A 109 4.96 -23.10 -51.16
CA ALA A 109 6.42 -23.03 -51.10
C ALA A 109 6.93 -21.66 -50.63
N LEU A 110 6.35 -20.57 -51.14
CA LEU A 110 6.70 -19.20 -50.73
C LEU A 110 6.39 -18.95 -49.24
N ILE A 111 5.22 -19.38 -48.74
CA ILE A 111 4.86 -19.24 -47.32
C ILE A 111 5.83 -20.01 -46.43
N ASN A 112 6.11 -21.28 -46.76
CA ASN A 112 6.99 -22.12 -45.97
C ASN A 112 8.44 -21.62 -45.98
N LEU A 113 8.95 -21.17 -47.14
CA LEU A 113 10.27 -20.51 -47.22
C LEU A 113 10.31 -19.23 -46.40
N GLY A 114 9.25 -18.41 -46.47
CA GLY A 114 9.12 -17.19 -45.70
C GLY A 114 9.22 -17.45 -44.18
N ASN A 115 8.49 -18.46 -43.70
CA ASN A 115 8.50 -18.89 -42.30
C ASN A 115 9.85 -19.47 -41.86
N LEU A 116 10.51 -20.22 -42.74
CA LEU A 116 11.80 -20.84 -42.47
C LEU A 116 12.99 -19.88 -42.62
N SER A 117 12.77 -18.63 -43.06
CA SER A 117 13.84 -17.67 -43.26
C SER A 117 14.46 -17.21 -41.93
N GLU A 118 15.79 -17.28 -41.86
CA GLU A 118 16.58 -16.71 -40.76
C GLU A 118 16.59 -15.18 -40.85
N ASP A 119 16.72 -14.64 -42.06
CA ASP A 119 16.54 -13.22 -42.34
C ASP A 119 15.05 -12.89 -42.44
N ALA A 120 14.55 -12.12 -41.47
CA ALA A 120 13.15 -11.73 -41.42
C ALA A 120 12.73 -10.81 -42.59
N ALA A 121 13.64 -10.05 -43.18
CA ALA A 121 13.35 -9.19 -44.33
C ALA A 121 13.20 -10.01 -45.61
N ALA A 122 14.09 -10.98 -45.83
CA ALA A 122 13.97 -11.93 -46.94
C ALA A 122 12.69 -12.80 -46.79
N GLY A 123 12.40 -13.24 -45.56
CA GLY A 123 11.17 -13.99 -45.26
C GLY A 123 9.91 -13.18 -45.52
N LEU A 124 9.90 -11.90 -45.12
CA LEU A 124 8.80 -10.98 -45.39
C LEU A 124 8.57 -10.78 -46.90
N ALA A 125 9.63 -10.62 -47.70
CA ALA A 125 9.49 -10.46 -49.15
C ALA A 125 8.83 -11.67 -49.82
N LEU A 126 9.11 -12.88 -49.34
CA LEU A 126 8.46 -14.11 -49.82
C LEU A 126 6.97 -14.15 -49.42
N LEU A 127 6.66 -13.73 -48.19
CA LEU A 127 5.28 -13.65 -47.68
C LEU A 127 4.47 -12.55 -48.38
N ASP A 128 5.07 -11.41 -48.69
CA ASP A 128 4.46 -10.33 -49.50
C ASP A 128 4.09 -10.84 -50.89
N ARG A 129 4.98 -11.64 -51.53
CA ARG A 129 4.68 -12.30 -52.80
C ARG A 129 3.53 -13.31 -52.66
N ALA A 130 3.53 -14.14 -51.62
CA ALA A 130 2.46 -15.09 -51.37
C ALA A 130 1.09 -14.41 -51.19
N VAL A 131 1.05 -13.29 -50.44
CA VAL A 131 -0.15 -12.45 -50.26
C VAL A 131 -0.58 -11.76 -51.57
N ALA A 132 0.37 -11.35 -52.42
CA ALA A 132 0.04 -10.77 -53.72
C ALA A 132 -0.59 -11.79 -54.69
N LEU A 133 -0.19 -13.06 -54.59
CA LEU A 133 -0.76 -14.16 -55.38
C LEU A 133 -2.16 -14.56 -54.90
N ASP A 134 -2.41 -14.53 -53.58
CA ASP A 134 -3.73 -14.74 -53.01
C ASP A 134 -3.99 -13.78 -51.83
N PRO A 135 -4.65 -12.63 -52.07
CA PRO A 135 -4.97 -11.68 -51.02
C PRO A 135 -5.96 -12.19 -49.98
N SER A 136 -6.64 -13.32 -50.25
CA SER A 136 -7.62 -13.96 -49.36
C SER A 136 -7.03 -15.09 -48.52
N ASP A 137 -5.71 -15.32 -48.56
CA ASP A 137 -5.04 -16.29 -47.70
C ASP A 137 -4.78 -15.71 -46.30
N ALA A 138 -5.66 -16.03 -45.34
CA ALA A 138 -5.52 -15.61 -43.94
C ALA A 138 -4.20 -16.11 -43.31
N GLY A 139 -3.71 -17.29 -43.73
CA GLY A 139 -2.46 -17.87 -43.23
C GLY A 139 -1.24 -17.08 -43.69
N ALA A 140 -1.23 -16.65 -44.95
CA ALA A 140 -0.19 -15.79 -45.50
C ALA A 140 -0.14 -14.42 -44.78
N HIS A 141 -1.29 -13.78 -44.55
CA HIS A 141 -1.37 -12.52 -43.79
C HIS A 141 -0.92 -12.68 -42.33
N PHE A 142 -1.29 -13.78 -41.67
CA PHE A 142 -0.83 -14.09 -40.31
C PHE A 142 0.70 -14.24 -40.26
N ASN A 143 1.28 -15.06 -41.13
CA ASN A 143 2.72 -15.28 -41.19
C ASN A 143 3.49 -14.01 -41.56
N ARG A 144 2.93 -13.19 -42.46
CA ARG A 144 3.43 -11.84 -42.77
C ARG A 144 3.49 -10.96 -41.52
N GLY A 145 2.43 -10.98 -40.70
CA GLY A 145 2.41 -10.30 -39.39
C GLY A 145 3.53 -10.77 -38.45
N VAL A 146 3.77 -12.09 -38.38
CA VAL A 146 4.86 -12.66 -37.57
C VAL A 146 6.23 -12.17 -38.04
N ALA A 147 6.48 -12.16 -39.36
CA ALA A 147 7.73 -11.64 -39.91
C ALA A 147 7.92 -10.13 -39.64
N LEU A 148 6.85 -9.34 -39.74
CA LEU A 148 6.88 -7.91 -39.43
C LEU A 148 7.16 -7.63 -37.94
N MET A 149 6.65 -8.46 -37.02
CA MET A 149 6.99 -8.39 -35.60
C MET A 149 8.49 -8.64 -35.38
N ARG A 150 9.07 -9.65 -36.03
CA ARG A 150 10.52 -9.94 -35.96
C ARG A 150 11.39 -8.78 -36.47
N LEU A 151 10.87 -7.96 -37.38
CA LEU A 151 11.53 -6.76 -37.91
C LEU A 151 11.28 -5.50 -37.07
N GLY A 152 10.50 -5.58 -35.99
CA GLY A 152 10.10 -4.42 -35.18
C GLY A 152 9.09 -3.49 -35.87
N ARG A 153 8.53 -3.88 -37.03
CA ARG A 153 7.55 -3.10 -37.82
C ARG A 153 6.13 -3.33 -37.30
N ARG A 154 5.91 -2.98 -36.03
CA ARG A 154 4.70 -3.33 -35.24
C ARG A 154 3.39 -2.81 -35.84
N GLY A 155 3.37 -1.56 -36.32
CA GLY A 155 2.16 -0.98 -36.93
C GLY A 155 1.72 -1.71 -38.20
N GLU A 156 2.68 -2.15 -39.02
CA GLU A 156 2.39 -2.94 -40.21
C GLU A 156 1.99 -4.37 -39.85
N ALA A 157 2.59 -4.94 -38.80
CA ALA A 157 2.18 -6.24 -38.27
C ALA A 157 0.72 -6.23 -37.80
N ALA A 158 0.30 -5.20 -37.07
CA ALA A 158 -1.09 -5.00 -36.66
C ALA A 158 -2.04 -4.94 -37.88
N GLY A 159 -1.63 -4.24 -38.95
CA GLY A 159 -2.35 -4.25 -40.22
C GLY A 159 -2.50 -5.65 -40.82
N ALA A 160 -1.41 -6.42 -40.88
CA ALA A 160 -1.41 -7.79 -41.42
C ALA A 160 -2.30 -8.74 -40.61
N TYR A 161 -2.22 -8.69 -39.28
CA TYR A 161 -3.08 -9.50 -38.42
C TYR A 161 -4.57 -9.12 -38.54
N ARG A 162 -4.88 -7.83 -38.67
CA ARG A 162 -6.27 -7.38 -38.90
C ARG A 162 -6.81 -7.94 -40.21
N ARG A 163 -6.03 -7.93 -41.29
CA ARG A 163 -6.43 -8.56 -42.56
C ARG A 163 -6.61 -10.08 -42.44
N ALA A 164 -5.75 -10.76 -41.68
CA ALA A 164 -5.94 -12.19 -41.40
C ALA A 164 -7.27 -12.46 -40.66
N LEU A 165 -7.66 -11.60 -39.72
CA LEU A 165 -8.92 -11.73 -38.97
C LEU A 165 -10.15 -11.29 -39.77
N ASP A 166 -10.02 -10.34 -40.70
CA ASP A 166 -11.09 -9.97 -41.64
C ASP A 166 -11.49 -11.17 -42.52
N ILE A 167 -10.51 -12.01 -42.86
CA ILE A 167 -10.70 -13.20 -43.69
C ILE A 167 -11.16 -14.39 -42.84
N ASP A 168 -10.47 -14.66 -41.73
CA ASP A 168 -10.78 -15.74 -40.79
C ASP A 168 -10.79 -15.22 -39.34
N PRO A 169 -11.98 -14.83 -38.82
CA PRO A 169 -12.12 -14.33 -37.45
C PRO A 169 -11.80 -15.37 -36.37
N SER A 170 -11.75 -16.67 -36.69
CA SER A 170 -11.54 -17.75 -35.71
C SER A 170 -10.06 -17.96 -35.38
N ARG A 171 -9.15 -17.31 -36.11
CA ARG A 171 -7.71 -17.53 -36.01
C ARG A 171 -7.11 -16.93 -34.73
N ALA A 172 -7.10 -17.71 -33.65
CA ALA A 172 -6.56 -17.34 -32.34
C ALA A 172 -5.14 -16.73 -32.41
N GLY A 173 -4.25 -17.31 -33.23
CA GLY A 173 -2.89 -16.79 -33.40
C GLY A 173 -2.84 -15.37 -33.95
N ALA A 174 -3.68 -15.02 -34.93
CA ALA A 174 -3.74 -13.66 -35.47
C ALA A 174 -4.35 -12.67 -34.46
N ARG A 175 -5.32 -13.13 -33.66
CA ARG A 175 -5.93 -12.33 -32.58
C ARG A 175 -4.92 -11.99 -31.49
N LEU A 176 -4.14 -12.97 -31.04
CA LEU A 176 -3.06 -12.78 -30.07
C LEU A 176 -1.94 -11.90 -30.63
N GLY A 177 -1.51 -12.16 -31.87
CA GLY A 177 -0.49 -11.37 -32.56
C GLY A 177 -0.89 -9.90 -32.72
N LEU A 178 -2.17 -9.63 -33.05
CA LEU A 178 -2.72 -8.29 -33.12
C LEU A 178 -2.68 -7.59 -31.76
N ALA A 179 -3.10 -8.27 -30.69
CA ALA A 179 -3.08 -7.70 -29.35
C ALA A 179 -1.66 -7.34 -28.88
N VAL A 180 -0.66 -8.19 -29.16
CA VAL A 180 0.74 -7.90 -28.87
C VAL A 180 1.23 -6.69 -29.67
N ALA A 181 1.00 -6.66 -30.99
CA ALA A 181 1.41 -5.55 -31.84
C ALA A 181 0.78 -4.20 -31.43
N LEU A 182 -0.50 -4.20 -31.04
CA LEU A 182 -1.21 -3.03 -30.52
C LEU A 182 -0.68 -2.60 -29.14
N THR A 183 -0.32 -3.55 -28.29
CA THR A 183 0.27 -3.24 -26.97
C THR A 183 1.63 -2.56 -27.13
N GLU A 184 2.48 -3.07 -28.02
CA GLU A 184 3.83 -2.53 -28.26
C GLU A 184 3.82 -1.18 -29.03
N THR A 185 2.70 -0.81 -29.65
CA THR A 185 2.50 0.51 -30.28
C THR A 185 1.81 1.52 -29.37
N GLY A 186 1.45 1.12 -28.14
CA GLY A 186 0.78 1.96 -27.15
C GLY A 186 -0.75 1.98 -27.26
N GLU A 187 -1.35 1.27 -28.22
CA GLU A 187 -2.80 1.17 -28.44
C GLU A 187 -3.49 0.17 -27.49
N ARG A 188 -3.16 0.24 -26.20
CA ARG A 188 -3.57 -0.73 -25.16
C ARG A 188 -5.09 -0.95 -25.07
N ALA A 189 -5.90 0.09 -25.26
CA ALA A 189 -7.36 -0.02 -25.24
C ALA A 189 -7.89 -0.90 -26.39
N GLN A 190 -7.34 -0.74 -27.59
CA GLN A 190 -7.72 -1.55 -28.75
C GLN A 190 -7.20 -2.99 -28.61
N ALA A 191 -6.02 -3.17 -28.02
CA ALA A 191 -5.48 -4.50 -27.72
C ALA A 191 -6.41 -5.26 -26.75
N ALA A 192 -6.87 -4.61 -25.67
CA ALA A 192 -7.81 -5.19 -24.72
C ALA A 192 -9.17 -5.51 -25.38
N GLU A 193 -9.67 -4.63 -26.26
CA GLU A 193 -10.89 -4.87 -27.04
C GLU A 193 -10.72 -6.08 -27.96
N THR A 194 -9.57 -6.18 -28.63
CA THR A 194 -9.24 -7.30 -29.52
C THR A 194 -9.31 -8.62 -28.78
N LEU A 195 -8.91 -8.69 -27.51
CA LEU A 195 -8.98 -9.91 -26.71
C LEU A 195 -10.32 -10.09 -25.97
N ARG A 196 -11.24 -9.12 -26.02
CA ARG A 196 -12.52 -9.19 -25.31
C ARG A 196 -13.37 -10.38 -25.79
N GLY A 197 -13.82 -11.21 -24.86
CA GLY A 197 -14.58 -12.43 -25.17
C GLY A 197 -13.73 -13.56 -25.74
N PHE A 198 -12.40 -13.45 -25.76
CA PHE A 198 -11.53 -14.60 -25.97
C PHE A 198 -11.48 -15.43 -24.68
N ASP A 199 -12.44 -16.33 -24.54
CA ASP A 199 -12.74 -17.09 -23.33
C ASP A 199 -11.67 -18.17 -23.06
N ALA A 200 -10.74 -17.87 -22.14
CA ALA A 200 -9.64 -18.76 -21.78
C ALA A 200 -10.08 -20.21 -21.51
N PRO A 201 -11.12 -20.49 -20.69
CA PRO A 201 -11.69 -21.83 -20.50
C PRO A 201 -11.99 -22.64 -21.77
N ARG A 202 -12.25 -22.00 -22.92
CA ARG A 202 -12.59 -22.67 -24.19
C ARG A 202 -11.38 -22.97 -25.08
N ILE A 203 -10.19 -22.49 -24.72
CA ILE A 203 -8.97 -22.77 -25.48
C ILE A 203 -8.61 -24.26 -25.34
N ALA A 204 -8.32 -24.91 -26.46
CA ALA A 204 -8.10 -26.36 -26.53
C ALA A 204 -6.62 -26.77 -26.37
N ASP A 205 -5.68 -25.85 -26.62
CA ASP A 205 -4.24 -26.11 -26.57
C ASP A 205 -3.52 -25.22 -25.54
N ALA A 206 -2.50 -25.77 -24.89
CA ALA A 206 -1.78 -25.10 -23.82
C ALA A 206 -1.03 -23.85 -24.31
N GLU A 207 -0.42 -23.91 -25.50
CA GLU A 207 0.38 -22.81 -26.06
C GLU A 207 -0.44 -21.54 -26.31
N THR A 208 -1.64 -21.68 -26.89
CA THR A 208 -2.55 -20.53 -27.10
C THR A 208 -3.02 -19.94 -25.78
N ALA A 209 -3.31 -20.78 -24.77
CA ALA A 209 -3.70 -20.32 -23.45
C ALA A 209 -2.54 -19.58 -22.74
N PHE A 210 -1.31 -20.09 -22.86
CA PHE A 210 -0.10 -19.43 -22.37
C PHE A 210 0.10 -18.06 -23.02
N LYS A 211 0.05 -17.98 -24.36
CA LYS A 211 0.19 -16.72 -25.10
C LYS A 211 -0.91 -15.72 -24.77
N LEU A 212 -2.14 -16.19 -24.51
CA LEU A 212 -3.22 -15.33 -24.00
C LEU A 212 -2.89 -14.78 -22.61
N GLY A 213 -2.34 -15.60 -21.72
CA GLY A 213 -1.85 -15.18 -20.42
C GLY A 213 -0.81 -14.06 -20.53
N VAL A 214 0.21 -14.26 -21.37
CA VAL A 214 1.25 -13.24 -21.63
C VAL A 214 0.65 -11.95 -22.19
N ALA A 215 -0.27 -12.04 -23.15
CA ALA A 215 -0.92 -10.87 -23.72
C ALA A 215 -1.72 -10.08 -22.67
N TRP A 216 -2.45 -10.76 -21.79
CA TRP A 216 -3.15 -10.10 -20.68
C TRP A 216 -2.21 -9.51 -19.63
N THR A 217 -1.08 -10.17 -19.34
CA THR A 217 -0.03 -9.64 -18.46
C THR A 217 0.51 -8.32 -18.99
N ASN A 218 0.84 -8.25 -20.29
CA ASN A 218 1.36 -7.03 -20.93
C ASN A 218 0.34 -5.88 -20.97
N LEU A 219 -0.96 -6.20 -20.88
CA LEU A 219 -2.05 -5.25 -20.75
C LEU A 219 -2.36 -4.86 -19.30
N GLY A 220 -1.65 -5.42 -18.31
CA GLY A 220 -1.91 -5.18 -16.89
C GLY A 220 -3.18 -5.86 -16.36
N ARG A 221 -3.76 -6.79 -17.12
CA ARG A 221 -5.01 -7.49 -16.78
C ARG A 221 -4.72 -8.79 -16.03
N SER A 222 -4.21 -8.65 -14.80
CA SER A 222 -3.73 -9.78 -13.98
C SER A 222 -4.80 -10.84 -13.70
N GLY A 223 -6.07 -10.45 -13.56
CA GLY A 223 -7.18 -11.39 -13.36
C GLY A 223 -7.36 -12.33 -14.55
N GLU A 224 -7.49 -11.76 -15.75
CA GLU A 224 -7.58 -12.53 -16.99
C GLU A 224 -6.32 -13.34 -17.28
N ALA A 225 -5.14 -12.77 -17.04
CA ALA A 225 -3.86 -13.46 -17.21
C ALA A 225 -3.77 -14.71 -16.34
N SER A 226 -4.16 -14.61 -15.05
CA SER A 226 -4.15 -15.75 -14.13
C SER A 226 -5.08 -16.89 -14.60
N THR A 227 -6.23 -16.54 -15.18
CA THR A 227 -7.19 -17.51 -15.72
C THR A 227 -6.63 -18.23 -16.95
N ALA A 228 -5.97 -17.49 -17.83
CA ALA A 228 -5.35 -18.04 -19.03
C ALA A 228 -4.16 -18.95 -18.71
N PHE A 229 -3.28 -18.56 -17.78
CA PHE A 229 -2.19 -19.44 -17.32
C PHE A 229 -2.70 -20.68 -16.60
N ALA A 230 -3.73 -20.55 -15.76
CA ALA A 230 -4.37 -21.72 -15.13
C ALA A 230 -4.96 -22.67 -16.17
N ARG A 231 -5.54 -22.16 -17.26
CA ARG A 231 -5.99 -22.99 -18.38
C ARG A 231 -4.83 -23.70 -19.07
N SER A 232 -3.73 -22.99 -19.33
CA SER A 232 -2.53 -23.59 -19.91
C SER A 232 -2.03 -24.76 -19.06
N LEU A 233 -1.95 -24.58 -17.73
CA LEU A 233 -1.50 -25.63 -16.80
C LEU A 233 -2.50 -26.78 -16.65
N ALA A 234 -3.80 -26.54 -16.85
CA ALA A 234 -4.79 -27.61 -16.88
C ALA A 234 -4.67 -28.51 -18.12
N LEU A 235 -4.11 -27.98 -19.21
CA LEU A 235 -3.86 -28.72 -20.45
C LEU A 235 -2.46 -29.35 -20.47
N ASP A 236 -1.46 -28.67 -19.90
CA ASP A 236 -0.10 -29.16 -19.73
C ASP A 236 0.48 -28.69 -18.37
N PRO A 237 0.47 -29.56 -17.33
CA PRO A 237 0.84 -29.19 -15.97
C PRO A 237 2.33 -28.95 -15.72
N ASP A 238 3.22 -29.47 -16.56
CA ASP A 238 4.66 -29.57 -16.29
C ASP A 238 5.49 -28.55 -17.11
N VAL A 239 4.92 -27.36 -17.32
CA VAL A 239 5.57 -26.26 -18.04
C VAL A 239 6.11 -25.21 -17.06
N ALA A 240 7.42 -25.23 -16.82
CA ALA A 240 8.09 -24.31 -15.88
C ALA A 240 7.84 -22.82 -16.19
N GLU A 241 7.83 -22.44 -17.47
CA GLU A 241 7.60 -21.06 -17.92
C GLU A 241 6.19 -20.56 -17.56
N THR A 242 5.17 -21.41 -17.69
CA THR A 242 3.79 -21.08 -17.34
C THR A 242 3.64 -20.90 -15.83
N HIS A 243 4.28 -21.74 -15.02
CA HIS A 243 4.30 -21.61 -13.56
C HIS A 243 4.99 -20.31 -13.12
N ALA A 244 6.12 -19.94 -13.71
CA ALA A 244 6.84 -18.71 -13.38
C ALA A 244 6.02 -17.44 -13.74
N ASN A 245 5.40 -17.42 -14.92
CA ASN A 245 4.53 -16.31 -15.33
C ASN A 245 3.26 -16.23 -14.46
N LEU A 246 2.67 -17.37 -14.11
CA LEU A 246 1.54 -17.40 -13.17
C LEU A 246 1.94 -16.84 -11.80
N ALA A 247 3.11 -17.22 -11.27
CA ALA A 247 3.62 -16.70 -10.02
C ALA A 247 3.74 -15.17 -10.04
N GLN A 248 4.29 -14.60 -11.11
CA GLN A 248 4.40 -13.14 -11.27
C GLN A 248 3.03 -12.46 -11.24
N VAL A 249 2.05 -13.01 -11.96
CA VAL A 249 0.68 -12.48 -11.97
C VAL A 249 0.01 -12.63 -10.60
N LEU A 250 0.25 -13.71 -9.88
CA LEU A 250 -0.28 -13.93 -8.54
C LEU A 250 0.33 -12.96 -7.52
N VAL A 251 1.61 -12.61 -7.64
CA VAL A 251 2.21 -11.50 -6.86
C VAL A 251 1.47 -10.19 -7.13
N ALA A 252 1.20 -9.85 -8.39
CA ALA A 252 0.45 -8.65 -8.74
C ALA A 252 -1.01 -8.66 -8.23
N LEU A 253 -1.61 -9.84 -8.07
CA LEU A 253 -2.92 -10.05 -7.45
C LEU A 253 -2.86 -10.15 -5.90
N GLN A 254 -1.68 -9.98 -5.30
CA GLN A 254 -1.42 -10.16 -3.86
C GLN A 254 -1.82 -11.54 -3.31
N ARG A 255 -1.75 -12.57 -4.14
CA ARG A 255 -2.01 -13.98 -3.77
C ARG A 255 -0.70 -14.68 -3.44
N ASN A 256 -0.02 -14.20 -2.40
CA ASN A 256 1.38 -14.51 -2.11
C ASN A 256 1.66 -16.01 -1.90
N GLU A 257 0.82 -16.73 -1.15
CA GLU A 257 0.97 -18.17 -0.94
C GLU A 257 0.89 -18.98 -2.25
N ALA A 258 -0.09 -18.64 -3.09
CA ALA A 258 -0.25 -19.29 -4.39
C ALA A 258 0.88 -18.91 -5.35
N ALA A 259 1.38 -17.67 -5.27
CA ALA A 259 2.52 -17.22 -6.05
C ALA A 259 3.80 -17.99 -5.68
N LEU A 260 4.04 -18.20 -4.37
CA LEU A 260 5.17 -18.96 -3.88
C LEU A 260 5.12 -20.40 -4.37
N ALA A 261 3.97 -21.08 -4.22
CA ALA A 261 3.80 -22.45 -4.69
C ALA A 261 4.03 -22.60 -6.21
N ALA A 262 3.51 -21.66 -7.01
CA ALA A 262 3.73 -21.66 -8.46
C ALA A 262 5.21 -21.43 -8.81
N ALA A 263 5.90 -20.50 -8.14
CA ALA A 263 7.30 -20.23 -8.40
C ALA A 263 8.22 -21.39 -7.97
N GLU A 264 7.94 -22.03 -6.83
CA GLU A 264 8.63 -23.24 -6.37
C GLU A 264 8.46 -24.37 -7.40
N ARG A 265 7.25 -24.57 -7.92
CA ARG A 265 7.00 -25.56 -8.97
C ARG A 265 7.79 -25.27 -10.25
N ALA A 266 7.94 -24.01 -10.64
CA ALA A 266 8.73 -23.62 -11.81
C ALA A 266 10.21 -24.04 -11.69
N VAL A 267 10.84 -23.79 -10.54
CA VAL A 267 12.26 -24.14 -10.31
C VAL A 267 12.46 -25.63 -10.03
N GLU A 268 11.45 -26.34 -9.52
CA GLU A 268 11.48 -27.81 -9.40
C GLU A 268 11.48 -28.48 -10.78
N LEU A 269 10.61 -28.00 -11.68
CA LEU A 269 10.48 -28.53 -13.04
C LEU A 269 11.73 -28.24 -13.88
N ASN A 270 12.31 -27.05 -13.72
CA ASN A 270 13.54 -26.69 -14.40
C ASN A 270 14.48 -25.86 -13.50
N PRO A 271 15.42 -26.50 -12.78
CA PRO A 271 16.37 -25.79 -11.92
C PRO A 271 17.34 -24.87 -12.65
N ALA A 272 17.51 -25.01 -13.97
CA ALA A 272 18.36 -24.16 -14.80
C ALA A 272 17.62 -22.96 -15.40
N PHE A 273 16.35 -22.75 -15.04
CA PHE A 273 15.53 -21.65 -15.54
C PHE A 273 15.71 -20.38 -14.71
N ALA A 274 16.49 -19.42 -15.22
CA ALA A 274 16.81 -18.18 -14.52
C ALA A 274 15.56 -17.36 -14.15
N GLU A 275 14.60 -17.23 -15.06
CA GLU A 275 13.36 -16.48 -14.85
C GLU A 275 12.47 -17.14 -13.78
N GLY A 276 12.51 -18.47 -13.66
CA GLY A 276 11.84 -19.21 -12.58
C GLY A 276 12.41 -18.84 -11.21
N TRP A 277 13.73 -18.75 -11.07
CA TRP A 277 14.38 -18.28 -9.85
C TRP A 277 14.09 -16.81 -9.55
N ASN A 278 14.03 -15.95 -10.56
CA ASN A 278 13.61 -14.57 -10.38
C ASN A 278 12.14 -14.47 -9.93
N ALA A 279 11.24 -15.28 -10.48
CA ALA A 279 9.85 -15.36 -10.04
C ALA A 279 9.74 -15.85 -8.58
N LEU A 280 10.56 -16.82 -8.18
CA LEU A 280 10.64 -17.28 -6.79
C LEU A 280 11.13 -16.18 -5.85
N GLY A 281 12.15 -15.42 -6.28
CA GLY A 281 12.60 -14.24 -5.55
C GLY A 281 11.49 -13.23 -5.34
N ASN A 282 10.72 -12.91 -6.39
CA ASN A 282 9.59 -11.98 -6.30
C ASN A 282 8.50 -12.48 -5.35
N ALA A 283 8.15 -13.77 -5.41
CA ALA A 283 7.15 -14.37 -4.54
C ALA A 283 7.57 -14.41 -3.06
N ARG A 284 8.85 -14.69 -2.78
CA ARG A 284 9.41 -14.61 -1.43
C ARG A 284 9.47 -13.18 -0.91
N ALA A 285 9.90 -12.22 -1.75
CA ALA A 285 9.90 -10.80 -1.40
C ALA A 285 8.49 -10.30 -1.07
N ALA A 286 7.47 -10.69 -1.84
CA ALA A 286 6.07 -10.38 -1.56
C ALA A 286 5.53 -11.02 -0.28
N SER A 287 6.21 -12.05 0.23
CA SER A 287 5.90 -12.75 1.48
C SER A 287 6.78 -12.30 2.66
N ASP A 288 7.47 -11.17 2.53
CA ASP A 288 8.44 -10.60 3.50
C ASP A 288 9.63 -11.54 3.84
N ASP A 289 9.89 -12.56 3.02
CA ASP A 289 11.10 -13.40 3.10
C ASP A 289 12.22 -12.79 2.24
N HIS A 290 12.79 -11.68 2.71
CA HIS A 290 13.83 -10.96 1.98
C HIS A 290 15.14 -11.77 1.87
N ASP A 291 15.52 -12.52 2.92
CA ASP A 291 16.72 -13.36 2.90
C ASP A 291 16.57 -14.49 1.85
N GLY A 292 15.43 -15.16 1.80
CA GLY A 292 15.13 -16.17 0.79
C GLY A 292 14.96 -15.60 -0.61
N ALA A 293 14.46 -14.37 -0.74
CA ALA A 293 14.37 -13.66 -2.02
C ALA A 293 15.76 -13.35 -2.59
N ILE A 294 16.66 -12.83 -1.76
CA ILE A 294 18.06 -12.54 -2.10
C ILE A 294 18.77 -13.81 -2.60
N GLU A 295 18.58 -14.95 -1.93
CA GLU A 295 19.13 -16.23 -2.38
C GLU A 295 18.63 -16.58 -3.79
N ALA A 296 17.31 -16.52 -4.02
CA ALA A 296 16.71 -16.84 -5.29
C ALA A 296 17.19 -15.91 -6.43
N TYR A 297 17.30 -14.59 -6.19
CA TYR A 297 17.85 -13.66 -7.19
C TYR A 297 19.32 -13.95 -7.49
N ARG A 298 20.14 -14.28 -6.48
CA ARG A 298 21.54 -14.67 -6.72
C ARG A 298 21.64 -15.96 -7.52
N ARG A 299 20.72 -16.91 -7.35
CA ARG A 299 20.62 -18.10 -8.21
C ARG A 299 20.24 -17.76 -9.64
N ALA A 300 19.23 -16.89 -9.84
CA ALA A 300 18.86 -16.39 -11.16
C ALA A 300 20.07 -15.75 -11.87
N LEU A 301 20.81 -14.90 -11.18
CA LEU A 301 22.00 -14.22 -11.71
C LEU A 301 23.22 -15.13 -11.93
N GLY A 302 23.30 -16.25 -11.20
CA GLY A 302 24.29 -17.29 -11.46
C GLY A 302 24.01 -18.07 -12.74
N LEU A 303 22.75 -18.17 -13.15
CA LEU A 303 22.31 -18.83 -14.39
C LEU A 303 22.33 -17.85 -15.58
N ASP A 304 21.86 -16.63 -15.37
CA ASP A 304 21.90 -15.53 -16.34
C ASP A 304 22.47 -14.24 -15.73
N PRO A 305 23.79 -14.00 -15.88
CA PRO A 305 24.43 -12.78 -15.41
C PRO A 305 23.96 -11.50 -16.12
N ALA A 306 23.26 -11.58 -17.26
CA ALA A 306 22.79 -10.41 -18.01
C ALA A 306 21.42 -9.89 -17.54
N MET A 307 20.74 -10.60 -16.63
CA MET A 307 19.39 -10.29 -16.18
C MET A 307 19.32 -9.05 -15.27
N ALA A 308 19.33 -7.85 -15.85
CA ALA A 308 19.31 -6.58 -15.13
C ALA A 308 18.09 -6.43 -14.18
N VAL A 309 16.94 -7.01 -14.53
CA VAL A 309 15.74 -6.98 -13.68
C VAL A 309 15.94 -7.76 -12.38
N ALA A 310 16.62 -8.92 -12.42
CA ALA A 310 16.93 -9.70 -11.22
C ALA A 310 17.96 -8.99 -10.33
N GLU A 311 18.90 -8.22 -10.89
CA GLU A 311 19.79 -7.36 -10.11
C GLU A 311 19.06 -6.18 -9.45
N ALA A 312 18.13 -5.54 -10.16
CA ALA A 312 17.29 -4.49 -9.58
C ALA A 312 16.42 -5.04 -8.44
N ASN A 313 15.83 -6.22 -8.62
CA ASN A 313 15.05 -6.92 -7.60
C ASN A 313 15.90 -7.32 -6.39
N LEU A 314 17.13 -7.80 -6.63
CA LEU A 314 18.11 -8.06 -5.57
C LEU A 314 18.37 -6.78 -4.80
N GLY A 315 18.68 -5.68 -5.48
CA GLY A 315 18.92 -4.39 -4.82
C GLY A 315 17.74 -3.92 -3.99
N GLN A 316 16.51 -4.09 -4.48
CA GLN A 316 15.30 -3.76 -3.71
C GLN A 316 15.15 -4.65 -2.47
N ALA A 317 15.39 -5.96 -2.57
CA ALA A 317 15.37 -6.86 -1.42
C ALA A 317 16.48 -6.53 -0.39
N GLU A 318 17.64 -6.05 -0.85
CA GLU A 318 18.71 -5.57 0.03
C GLU A 318 18.32 -4.26 0.76
N ILE A 319 17.54 -3.37 0.13
CA ILE A 319 16.94 -2.18 0.79
C ILE A 319 16.01 -2.63 1.92
N GLU A 320 15.09 -3.56 1.66
CA GLU A 320 14.16 -4.08 2.67
C GLU A 320 14.88 -4.81 3.80
N ARG A 321 16.00 -5.50 3.50
CA ARG A 321 16.89 -6.10 4.51
C ARG A 321 17.67 -5.05 5.32
N GLY A 322 17.74 -3.80 4.85
CA GLY A 322 18.46 -2.68 5.48
C GLY A 322 19.93 -2.53 5.08
N ASP A 323 20.40 -3.24 4.05
CA ASP A 323 21.77 -3.20 3.56
C ASP A 323 21.89 -2.29 2.33
N LEU A 324 21.88 -0.97 2.57
CA LEU A 324 21.89 0.03 1.50
C LEU A 324 23.17 -0.02 0.64
N ILE A 325 24.28 -0.52 1.18
CA ILE A 325 25.54 -0.67 0.43
C ILE A 325 25.42 -1.79 -0.59
N ALA A 326 24.93 -2.96 -0.17
CA ALA A 326 24.65 -4.06 -1.09
C ALA A 326 23.60 -3.67 -2.13
N ALA A 327 22.57 -2.93 -1.72
CA ALA A 327 21.53 -2.42 -2.62
C ALA A 327 22.10 -1.47 -3.68
N GLU A 328 22.95 -0.51 -3.29
CA GLU A 328 23.57 0.43 -4.21
C GLU A 328 24.45 -0.29 -5.24
N ALA A 329 25.22 -1.30 -4.81
CA ALA A 329 26.04 -2.10 -5.72
C ALA A 329 25.19 -2.87 -6.74
N ALA A 330 24.11 -3.53 -6.30
CA ALA A 330 23.22 -4.30 -7.18
C ALA A 330 22.47 -3.39 -8.17
N ILE A 331 21.94 -2.25 -7.73
CA ILE A 331 21.21 -1.31 -8.59
C ILE A 331 22.16 -0.62 -9.58
N ALA A 332 23.40 -0.32 -9.18
CA ALA A 332 24.40 0.20 -10.10
C ALA A 332 24.76 -0.82 -11.20
N ALA A 333 24.88 -2.11 -10.85
CA ALA A 333 25.10 -3.18 -11.84
C ALA A 333 23.92 -3.31 -12.82
N ALA A 334 22.69 -3.25 -12.31
CA ALA A 334 21.48 -3.27 -13.14
C ALA A 334 21.43 -2.09 -14.12
N LEU A 335 21.72 -0.87 -13.64
CA LEU A 335 21.76 0.34 -14.47
C LEU A 335 22.86 0.29 -15.54
N ALA A 336 24.02 -0.30 -15.24
CA ALA A 336 25.09 -0.46 -16.21
C ALA A 336 24.69 -1.38 -17.38
N LYS A 337 23.83 -2.37 -17.12
CA LYS A 337 23.34 -3.31 -18.14
C LYS A 337 22.14 -2.79 -18.92
N ALA A 338 21.21 -2.13 -18.24
CA ALA A 338 19.96 -1.69 -18.83
C ALA A 338 19.56 -0.28 -18.32
N PRO A 339 20.26 0.77 -18.76
CA PRO A 339 20.05 2.12 -18.24
C PRO A 339 18.65 2.65 -18.51
N ASP A 340 18.02 2.29 -19.63
CA ASP A 340 16.68 2.77 -20.02
C ASP A 340 15.55 1.80 -19.63
N ASN A 341 15.83 0.78 -18.81
CA ASN A 341 14.79 -0.10 -18.32
C ASN A 341 13.98 0.58 -17.20
N VAL A 342 12.66 0.68 -17.38
CA VAL A 342 11.73 1.34 -16.45
C VAL A 342 11.83 0.74 -15.04
N HIS A 343 11.89 -0.58 -14.91
CA HIS A 343 11.97 -1.27 -13.61
C HIS A 343 13.29 -0.96 -12.89
N VAL A 344 14.39 -0.93 -13.62
CA VAL A 344 15.71 -0.58 -13.08
C VAL A 344 15.75 0.88 -12.60
N ARG A 345 15.14 1.82 -13.35
CA ARG A 345 15.03 3.23 -12.95
C ARG A 345 14.13 3.43 -11.73
N VAL A 346 13.03 2.67 -11.64
CA VAL A 346 12.19 2.64 -10.43
C VAL A 346 13.01 2.16 -9.24
N ALA A 347 13.77 1.06 -9.36
CA ALA A 347 14.64 0.59 -8.29
C ALA A 347 15.68 1.65 -7.86
N ARG A 348 16.24 2.41 -8.81
CA ARG A 348 17.11 3.56 -8.49
C ARG A 348 16.38 4.63 -7.68
N GLY A 349 15.15 4.97 -8.06
CA GLY A 349 14.34 5.91 -7.31
C GLY A 349 14.09 5.45 -5.88
N VAL A 350 13.77 4.16 -5.70
CA VAL A 350 13.52 3.55 -4.38
C VAL A 350 14.77 3.62 -3.49
N LEU A 351 15.95 3.34 -4.06
CA LEU A 351 17.23 3.50 -3.35
C LEU A 351 17.47 4.95 -2.90
N GLU A 352 17.22 5.92 -3.77
CA GLU A 352 17.41 7.34 -3.42
C GLU A 352 16.38 7.79 -2.35
N GLN A 353 15.15 7.26 -2.36
CA GLN A 353 14.20 7.47 -1.26
C GLN A 353 14.68 6.83 0.04
N ALA A 354 15.27 5.63 -0.01
CA ALA A 354 15.87 5.00 1.17
C ALA A 354 17.01 5.84 1.76
N TYR A 355 17.78 6.54 0.91
CA TYR A 355 18.75 7.56 1.34
C TYR A 355 18.15 8.94 1.69
N ARG A 356 16.81 9.10 1.63
CA ARG A 356 16.09 10.36 1.81
C ARG A 356 16.51 11.49 0.85
N ARG A 357 17.05 11.13 -0.32
CA ARG A 357 17.44 12.06 -1.39
C ARG A 357 16.28 12.23 -2.37
N LEU A 358 15.20 12.84 -1.88
CA LEU A 358 13.92 12.89 -2.59
C LEU A 358 14.00 13.53 -3.98
N ASP A 359 14.83 14.56 -4.18
CA ASP A 359 15.02 15.18 -5.50
C ASP A 359 15.58 14.19 -6.53
N ARG A 360 16.52 13.33 -6.10
CA ARG A 360 17.10 12.29 -6.97
C ARG A 360 16.13 11.16 -7.22
N ALA A 361 15.32 10.80 -6.23
CA ALA A 361 14.25 9.82 -6.39
C ALA A 361 13.23 10.28 -7.42
N ILE A 362 12.73 11.52 -7.28
CA ILE A 362 11.79 12.15 -8.21
C ILE A 362 12.35 12.13 -9.63
N ALA A 363 13.60 12.56 -9.83
CA ALA A 363 14.25 12.56 -11.14
C ALA A 363 14.36 11.15 -11.74
N ALA A 364 14.66 10.12 -10.93
CA ALA A 364 14.72 8.73 -11.39
C ALA A 364 13.34 8.23 -11.87
N TYR A 365 12.27 8.57 -11.14
CA TYR A 365 10.91 8.19 -11.53
C TYR A 365 10.41 8.96 -12.74
N GLU A 366 10.71 10.26 -12.85
CA GLU A 366 10.40 11.06 -14.04
C GLU A 366 11.07 10.50 -15.27
N HIS A 367 12.34 10.10 -15.17
CA HIS A 367 13.03 9.46 -16.28
C HIS A 367 12.44 8.08 -16.62
N ALA A 368 11.95 7.32 -15.65
CA ALA A 368 11.20 6.10 -15.93
C ALA A 368 9.91 6.39 -16.72
N LEU A 369 9.26 7.53 -16.47
CA LEU A 369 8.06 7.99 -17.18
C LEU A 369 8.36 8.63 -18.54
N GLU A 370 9.58 9.09 -18.79
CA GLU A 370 10.01 9.47 -20.14
C GLU A 370 10.09 8.26 -21.06
N VAL A 371 10.48 7.09 -20.51
CA VAL A 371 10.53 5.82 -21.26
C VAL A 371 9.14 5.19 -21.40
N ASP A 372 8.38 5.09 -20.31
CA ASP A 372 6.97 4.64 -20.35
C ASP A 372 6.08 5.61 -19.55
N PRO A 373 5.38 6.54 -20.23
CA PRO A 373 4.48 7.52 -19.60
C PRO A 373 3.32 6.92 -18.80
N HIS A 374 3.04 5.63 -18.99
CA HIS A 374 1.95 4.89 -18.35
C HIS A 374 2.44 3.88 -17.31
N SER A 375 3.73 3.86 -16.98
CA SER A 375 4.27 2.98 -15.94
C SER A 375 3.63 3.26 -14.58
N THR A 376 2.77 2.34 -14.13
CA THR A 376 2.03 2.46 -12.86
C THR A 376 2.95 2.40 -11.65
N ALA A 377 4.01 1.58 -11.71
CA ALA A 377 5.05 1.53 -10.69
C ALA A 377 5.78 2.87 -10.57
N ALA A 378 6.17 3.50 -11.68
CA ALA A 378 6.85 4.79 -11.66
C ALA A 378 5.92 5.92 -11.19
N LEU A 379 4.67 5.97 -11.66
CA LEU A 379 3.68 6.94 -11.21
C LEU A 379 3.39 6.80 -9.71
N THR A 380 3.22 5.57 -9.20
CA THR A 380 2.93 5.32 -7.78
C THR A 380 4.07 5.80 -6.90
N ASN A 381 5.30 5.41 -7.22
CA ASN A 381 6.46 5.82 -6.44
C ASN A 381 6.78 7.32 -6.58
N LEU A 382 6.57 7.92 -7.76
CA LEU A 382 6.68 9.36 -7.95
C LEU A 382 5.67 10.12 -7.07
N ALA A 383 4.42 9.68 -7.03
CA ALA A 383 3.40 10.32 -6.21
C ALA A 383 3.75 10.27 -4.72
N ILE A 384 4.27 9.13 -4.24
CA ILE A 384 4.76 8.98 -2.86
C ILE A 384 5.96 9.90 -2.62
N ALA A 385 6.98 9.90 -3.49
CA ALA A 385 8.16 10.74 -3.33
C ALA A 385 7.81 12.25 -3.35
N LEU A 386 6.87 12.67 -4.19
CA LEU A 386 6.38 14.05 -4.21
C LEU A 386 5.65 14.42 -2.91
N GLN A 387 4.85 13.50 -2.34
CA GLN A 387 4.22 13.72 -1.04
C GLN A 387 5.26 13.87 0.07
N GLU A 388 6.27 13.00 0.10
CA GLU A 388 7.37 13.07 1.06
C GLU A 388 8.17 14.37 0.92
N ALA A 389 8.32 14.88 -0.31
CA ALA A 389 8.98 16.15 -0.60
C ALA A 389 8.12 17.38 -0.32
N GLY A 390 6.87 17.19 0.15
CA GLY A 390 5.93 18.29 0.40
C GLY A 390 5.33 18.91 -0.87
N GLN A 391 5.54 18.30 -2.04
CA GLN A 391 5.07 18.80 -3.35
C GLN A 391 3.65 18.29 -3.65
N GLY A 392 2.70 18.65 -2.77
CA GLY A 392 1.33 18.12 -2.79
C GLY A 392 0.59 18.33 -4.12
N GLU A 393 0.68 19.50 -4.73
CA GLU A 393 -0.02 19.78 -6.00
C GLU A 393 0.44 18.87 -7.15
N ARG A 394 1.75 18.64 -7.25
CA ARG A 394 2.33 17.72 -8.25
C ARG A 394 1.93 16.28 -7.95
N ALA A 395 1.95 15.88 -6.68
CA ALA A 395 1.49 14.55 -6.29
C ALA A 395 0.02 14.32 -6.68
N GLU A 396 -0.83 15.34 -6.59
CA GLU A 396 -2.23 15.26 -7.01
C GLU A 396 -2.40 15.06 -8.51
N GLU A 397 -1.58 15.71 -9.33
CA GLU A 397 -1.57 15.49 -10.78
C GLU A 397 -1.19 14.05 -11.13
N VAL A 398 -0.16 13.52 -10.48
CA VAL A 398 0.27 12.13 -10.67
C VAL A 398 -0.80 11.14 -10.22
N HIS A 399 -1.46 11.38 -9.08
CA HIS A 399 -2.59 10.54 -8.64
C HIS A 399 -3.78 10.59 -9.60
N ARG A 400 -4.11 11.75 -10.19
CA ARG A 400 -5.15 11.83 -11.23
C ARG A 400 -4.79 11.02 -12.47
N ARG A 401 -3.51 11.00 -12.87
CA ARG A 401 -3.03 10.13 -13.96
C ARG A 401 -3.18 8.66 -13.60
N LEU A 402 -2.83 8.25 -12.37
CA LEU A 402 -3.03 6.88 -11.87
C LEU A 402 -4.51 6.47 -11.89
N MET A 403 -5.41 7.35 -11.43
CA MET A 403 -6.86 7.08 -11.47
C MET A 403 -7.38 6.94 -12.89
N ALA A 404 -6.83 7.70 -13.84
CA ALA A 404 -7.21 7.59 -15.26
C ALA A 404 -6.70 6.29 -15.90
N THR A 405 -5.53 5.80 -15.49
CA THR A 405 -4.97 4.52 -15.99
C THR A 405 -5.51 3.29 -15.28
N GLN A 406 -5.97 3.43 -14.03
CA GLN A 406 -6.47 2.35 -13.17
C GLN A 406 -7.78 2.72 -12.45
N PRO A 407 -8.89 2.97 -13.17
CA PRO A 407 -10.14 3.45 -12.57
C PRO A 407 -10.77 2.44 -11.59
N GLU A 408 -10.45 1.16 -11.71
CA GLU A 408 -10.94 0.06 -10.89
C GLU A 408 -10.10 -0.23 -9.63
N VAL A 409 -8.94 0.41 -9.47
CA VAL A 409 -8.03 0.17 -8.33
C VAL A 409 -8.31 1.19 -7.22
N ALA A 410 -8.46 0.72 -5.98
CA ALA A 410 -8.81 1.57 -4.84
C ALA A 410 -7.67 2.49 -4.36
N ASP A 411 -6.41 2.05 -4.45
CA ASP A 411 -5.25 2.72 -3.84
C ASP A 411 -5.00 4.14 -4.37
N PRO A 412 -5.11 4.46 -5.68
CA PRO A 412 -4.98 5.84 -6.16
C PRO A 412 -6.01 6.80 -5.53
N TYR A 413 -7.27 6.37 -5.39
CA TYR A 413 -8.31 7.18 -4.74
C TYR A 413 -8.01 7.39 -3.26
N PHE A 414 -7.61 6.33 -2.56
CA PHE A 414 -7.22 6.42 -1.15
C PHE A 414 -6.03 7.36 -0.94
N ASN A 415 -4.96 7.19 -1.72
CA ASN A 415 -3.75 7.98 -1.60
C ASN A 415 -4.00 9.46 -1.92
N LEU A 416 -4.81 9.77 -2.94
CA LEU A 416 -5.23 11.16 -3.20
C LEU A 416 -6.08 11.70 -2.05
N GLY A 417 -6.99 10.89 -1.49
CA GLY A 417 -7.77 11.24 -0.30
C GLY A 417 -6.87 11.61 0.90
N VAL A 418 -5.79 10.86 1.13
CA VAL A 418 -4.77 11.18 2.16
C VAL A 418 -4.13 12.55 1.91
N VAL A 419 -3.79 12.89 0.65
CA VAL A 419 -3.26 14.22 0.31
C VAL A 419 -4.27 15.31 0.62
N ARG A 420 -5.54 15.12 0.24
CA ARG A 420 -6.62 16.07 0.48
C ARG A 420 -6.86 16.29 1.97
N ILE A 421 -6.79 15.24 2.80
CA ILE A 421 -6.81 15.36 4.27
C ILE A 421 -5.63 16.22 4.76
N GLY A 422 -4.42 15.98 4.26
CA GLY A 422 -3.24 16.78 4.60
C GLY A 422 -3.41 18.27 4.25
N ALA A 423 -4.08 18.56 3.13
CA ALA A 423 -4.46 19.90 2.70
C ALA A 423 -5.72 20.46 3.38
N ARG A 424 -6.33 19.73 4.33
CA ARG A 424 -7.60 20.07 5.00
C ARG A 424 -8.80 20.25 4.05
N ARG A 425 -8.76 19.60 2.89
CA ARG A 425 -9.85 19.56 1.90
C ARG A 425 -10.71 18.32 2.12
N TYR A 426 -11.43 18.31 3.24
CA TYR A 426 -12.09 17.12 3.76
C TYR A 426 -13.28 16.65 2.90
N VAL A 427 -14.07 17.56 2.31
CA VAL A 427 -15.13 17.19 1.34
C VAL A 427 -14.58 16.38 0.17
N GLU A 428 -13.58 16.90 -0.53
CA GLU A 428 -12.94 16.22 -1.66
C GLU A 428 -12.30 14.89 -1.22
N ALA A 429 -11.67 14.87 -0.03
CA ALA A 429 -11.14 13.64 0.54
C ALA A 429 -12.23 12.59 0.76
N ALA A 430 -13.38 12.99 1.31
CA ALA A 430 -14.49 12.09 1.61
C ALA A 430 -15.08 11.45 0.35
N GLU A 431 -15.16 12.18 -0.76
CA GLU A 431 -15.60 11.64 -2.05
C GLU A 431 -14.65 10.57 -2.58
N LEU A 432 -13.34 10.85 -2.55
CA LEU A 432 -12.31 9.91 -3.00
C LEU A 432 -12.25 8.66 -2.12
N LEU A 433 -12.32 8.83 -0.79
CA LEU A 433 -12.27 7.72 0.16
C LEU A 433 -13.54 6.87 0.10
N ALA A 434 -14.70 7.49 -0.16
CA ALA A 434 -15.92 6.75 -0.44
C ALA A 434 -15.80 5.91 -1.71
N LYS A 435 -15.18 6.45 -2.78
CA LYS A 435 -14.91 5.67 -4.00
C LYS A 435 -13.92 4.53 -3.76
N ALA A 436 -12.87 4.75 -2.96
CA ALA A 436 -11.94 3.69 -2.58
C ALA A 436 -12.66 2.54 -1.84
N LEU A 437 -13.61 2.85 -0.95
CA LEU A 437 -14.43 1.85 -0.25
C LEU A 437 -15.46 1.16 -1.14
N GLU A 438 -15.99 1.85 -2.16
CA GLU A 438 -16.84 1.22 -3.17
C GLU A 438 -16.07 0.14 -3.95
N LEU A 439 -14.82 0.43 -4.32
CA LEU A 439 -13.94 -0.50 -5.03
C LEU A 439 -13.38 -1.60 -4.13
N ARG A 440 -13.11 -1.31 -2.85
CA ARG A 440 -12.60 -2.26 -1.84
C ARG A 440 -13.33 -2.09 -0.49
N PRO A 441 -14.46 -2.80 -0.27
CA PRO A 441 -15.28 -2.65 0.95
C PRO A 441 -14.63 -3.06 2.27
N ASP A 442 -13.53 -3.82 2.23
CA ASP A 442 -12.71 -4.22 3.39
C ASP A 442 -11.50 -3.28 3.62
N PHE A 443 -11.43 -2.15 2.93
CA PHE A 443 -10.33 -1.19 3.06
C PHE A 443 -10.42 -0.35 4.36
N GLY A 444 -9.97 -0.93 5.47
CA GLY A 444 -10.09 -0.35 6.82
C GLY A 444 -9.51 1.07 6.95
N ALA A 445 -8.33 1.34 6.37
CA ALA A 445 -7.76 2.70 6.39
C ALA A 445 -8.62 3.71 5.63
N ALA A 446 -9.24 3.34 4.51
CA ALA A 446 -10.13 4.23 3.77
C ALA A 446 -11.39 4.52 4.59
N ALA A 447 -11.97 3.53 5.29
CA ALA A 447 -13.10 3.71 6.20
C ALA A 447 -12.76 4.66 7.35
N MET A 448 -11.61 4.47 7.99
CA MET A 448 -11.13 5.33 9.07
C MET A 448 -10.95 6.77 8.61
N LEU A 449 -10.25 6.98 7.49
CA LEU A 449 -9.99 8.33 6.97
C LEU A 449 -11.26 8.99 6.43
N LEU A 450 -12.21 8.21 5.88
CA LEU A 450 -13.52 8.73 5.48
C LEU A 450 -14.28 9.23 6.71
N PHE A 451 -14.28 8.45 7.80
CA PHE A 451 -14.92 8.82 9.06
C PHE A 451 -14.30 10.09 9.62
N HIS A 452 -12.96 10.19 9.62
CA HIS A 452 -12.24 11.38 10.06
C HIS A 452 -12.53 12.61 9.18
N ALA A 453 -12.52 12.46 7.85
CA ALA A 453 -12.80 13.56 6.92
C ALA A 453 -14.22 14.09 7.10
N ARG A 454 -15.22 13.19 7.12
CA ARG A 454 -16.62 13.55 7.38
C ARG A 454 -16.80 14.20 8.75
N GLY A 455 -16.14 13.68 9.78
CA GLY A 455 -16.17 14.28 11.13
C GLY A 455 -15.65 15.72 11.18
N ASN A 456 -14.55 16.02 10.48
CA ASN A 456 -14.00 17.39 10.41
C ASN A 456 -14.92 18.40 9.74
N ASP A 457 -15.74 17.94 8.79
CA ASP A 457 -16.76 18.76 8.14
C ASP A 457 -18.14 18.63 8.80
N CYS A 458 -18.27 17.93 9.94
CA CYS A 458 -19.57 17.64 10.57
C CYS A 458 -20.61 17.04 9.59
N ASP A 459 -20.13 16.28 8.60
CA ASP A 459 -20.98 15.54 7.67
C ASP A 459 -21.38 14.21 8.31
N TRP A 460 -22.55 14.16 8.92
CA TRP A 460 -23.02 12.98 9.64
C TRP A 460 -23.88 12.04 8.78
N ARG A 461 -23.84 12.18 7.44
CA ARG A 461 -24.46 11.21 6.53
C ARG A 461 -23.82 9.84 6.75
N ASP A 462 -24.66 8.82 6.92
CA ASP A 462 -24.28 7.43 7.19
C ASP A 462 -23.38 7.23 8.43
N TYR A 463 -23.37 8.17 9.39
CA TYR A 463 -22.45 8.13 10.54
C TYR A 463 -22.47 6.78 11.27
N ASP A 464 -23.65 6.31 11.69
CA ASP A 464 -23.78 5.05 12.45
C ASP A 464 -23.36 3.83 11.63
N ARG A 465 -23.64 3.83 10.31
CA ARG A 465 -23.24 2.73 9.41
C ARG A 465 -21.73 2.69 9.25
N LEU A 466 -21.10 3.84 9.06
CA LEU A 466 -19.65 3.95 8.90
C LEU A 466 -18.92 3.62 10.21
N GLU A 467 -19.41 4.11 11.34
CA GLU A 467 -18.88 3.77 12.67
C GLU A 467 -18.99 2.27 12.95
N ALA A 468 -20.17 1.67 12.74
CA ALA A 468 -20.37 0.23 12.95
C ALA A 468 -19.41 -0.60 12.09
N ARG A 469 -19.20 -0.20 10.82
CA ARG A 469 -18.24 -0.87 9.93
C ARG A 469 -16.80 -0.75 10.42
N LEU A 470 -16.40 0.43 10.90
CA LEU A 470 -15.06 0.66 11.44
C LEU A 470 -14.81 -0.19 12.69
N LEU A 471 -15.79 -0.27 13.59
CA LEU A 471 -15.72 -1.12 14.79
C LEU A 471 -15.68 -2.61 14.44
N GLU A 472 -16.51 -3.07 13.49
CA GLU A 472 -16.50 -4.45 13.01
C GLU A 472 -15.12 -4.85 12.47
N LEU A 473 -14.52 -3.99 11.63
CA LEU A 473 -13.19 -4.22 11.05
C LEU A 473 -12.08 -4.22 12.13
N ALA A 474 -12.22 -3.41 13.19
CA ALA A 474 -11.27 -3.38 14.30
C ALA A 474 -11.40 -4.60 15.23
N GLU A 475 -12.60 -5.13 15.41
CA GLU A 475 -12.87 -6.31 16.26
C GLU A 475 -12.59 -7.64 15.56
N HIS A 476 -12.87 -7.69 14.26
CA HIS A 476 -12.72 -8.86 13.40
C HIS A 476 -11.84 -8.54 12.19
N PRO A 477 -10.53 -8.33 12.40
CA PRO A 477 -9.58 -8.30 11.32
C PRO A 477 -9.40 -9.73 10.83
N LYS A 478 -10.40 -10.27 10.11
CA LYS A 478 -10.09 -11.27 9.07
C LYS A 478 -9.00 -10.63 8.25
N ALA A 479 -7.93 -11.38 7.95
CA ALA A 479 -6.79 -10.93 7.15
C ALA A 479 -7.28 -9.98 6.06
N SER A 480 -7.23 -8.68 6.33
CA SER A 480 -7.75 -7.66 5.44
C SER A 480 -6.92 -7.84 4.20
N TYR A 481 -7.52 -8.01 3.03
CA TYR A 481 -6.74 -8.30 1.83
C TYR A 481 -5.75 -7.14 1.63
N GLY A 482 -4.44 -7.42 1.70
CA GLY A 482 -3.39 -6.40 1.67
C GLY A 482 -2.97 -5.78 3.02
N GLY A 483 -3.43 -6.31 4.16
CA GLY A 483 -2.85 -6.02 5.47
C GLY A 483 -3.01 -4.57 5.95
N VAL A 484 -4.03 -3.81 5.56
CA VAL A 484 -4.22 -2.43 6.05
C VAL A 484 -5.21 -2.39 7.21
N GLU A 485 -4.69 -2.43 8.44
CA GLU A 485 -5.46 -2.39 9.70
C GLU A 485 -5.84 -0.96 10.12
N ILE A 486 -6.82 -0.89 11.02
CA ILE A 486 -7.27 0.36 11.65
C ILE A 486 -6.33 0.72 12.80
N SER A 487 -5.62 1.84 12.66
CA SER A 487 -4.82 2.44 13.74
C SER A 487 -5.67 2.71 15.00
N PRO A 488 -5.13 2.44 16.20
CA PRO A 488 -5.79 2.77 17.48
C PRO A 488 -6.16 4.25 17.59
N PHE A 489 -5.32 5.13 17.04
CA PHE A 489 -5.58 6.57 17.05
C PHE A 489 -6.86 6.92 16.26
N GLY A 490 -7.10 6.23 15.14
CA GLY A 490 -8.28 6.44 14.30
C GLY A 490 -9.60 5.99 14.93
N LEU A 491 -9.55 5.23 16.02
CA LEU A 491 -10.72 4.77 16.78
C LEU A 491 -11.09 5.71 17.93
N LEU A 492 -10.22 6.67 18.27
CA LEU A 492 -10.41 7.55 19.42
C LEU A 492 -11.67 8.42 19.31
N ASP A 493 -12.10 8.74 18.09
CA ASP A 493 -13.27 9.58 17.80
C ASP A 493 -14.60 8.77 17.71
N THR A 494 -14.53 7.45 17.86
CA THR A 494 -15.67 6.53 17.74
C THR A 494 -16.19 6.10 19.11
N LYS A 495 -17.28 5.33 19.15
CA LYS A 495 -17.75 4.63 20.36
C LYS A 495 -16.90 3.42 20.80
N ALA A 496 -15.72 3.19 20.19
CA ALA A 496 -14.82 2.09 20.56
C ALA A 496 -14.58 2.05 22.08
N THR A 497 -14.63 0.85 22.66
CA THR A 497 -14.26 0.61 24.07
C THR A 497 -12.75 0.46 24.20
N THR A 498 -12.21 0.57 25.42
CA THR A 498 -10.79 0.27 25.66
C THR A 498 -10.41 -1.17 25.26
N ALA A 499 -11.36 -2.12 25.30
CA ALA A 499 -11.13 -3.48 24.83
C ALA A 499 -10.85 -3.54 23.31
N VAL A 500 -11.58 -2.75 22.51
CA VAL A 500 -11.34 -2.64 21.06
C VAL A 500 -10.02 -1.93 20.79
N LEU A 501 -9.74 -0.83 21.49
CA LEU A 501 -8.46 -0.12 21.39
C LEU A 501 -7.27 -1.02 21.71
N ARG A 502 -7.38 -1.87 22.73
CA ARG A 502 -6.37 -2.86 23.07
C ARG A 502 -6.07 -3.80 21.90
N LYS A 503 -7.09 -4.38 21.28
CA LYS A 503 -6.91 -5.31 20.14
C LYS A 503 -6.20 -4.63 18.98
N SER A 504 -6.67 -3.44 18.60
CA SER A 504 -6.05 -2.63 17.55
C SER A 504 -4.60 -2.28 17.89
N ALA A 505 -4.31 -1.93 19.15
CA ALA A 505 -2.96 -1.60 19.60
C ALA A 505 -2.01 -2.81 19.60
N GLU A 506 -2.48 -3.98 20.06
CA GLU A 506 -1.70 -5.23 20.03
C GLU A 506 -1.32 -5.62 18.59
N GLN A 507 -2.18 -5.36 17.61
CA GLN A 507 -1.88 -5.64 16.20
C GLN A 507 -0.91 -4.62 15.61
N ALA A 508 -1.14 -3.33 15.87
CA ALA A 508 -0.21 -2.27 15.48
C ALA A 508 1.20 -2.49 16.05
N ALA A 509 1.30 -2.91 17.32
CA ALA A 509 2.56 -3.23 17.98
C ALA A 509 3.27 -4.45 17.37
N ARG A 510 2.54 -5.50 16.97
CA ARG A 510 3.12 -6.64 16.24
C ARG A 510 3.75 -6.19 14.93
N ARG A 511 3.04 -5.41 14.13
CA ARG A 511 3.56 -4.87 12.86
C ARG A 511 4.80 -4.00 13.04
N ILE A 512 4.78 -3.14 14.05
CA ILE A 512 5.95 -2.31 14.39
C ILE A 512 7.15 -3.22 14.69
N THR A 513 6.94 -4.30 15.44
CA THR A 513 7.97 -5.29 15.76
C THR A 513 8.44 -6.04 14.52
N ASP A 514 7.51 -6.48 13.67
CA ASP A 514 7.81 -7.23 12.45
C ASP A 514 8.67 -6.40 11.48
N LYS A 515 8.38 -5.09 11.34
CA LYS A 515 9.16 -4.15 10.52
C LYS A 515 10.63 -4.02 10.91
N VAL A 516 10.97 -4.27 12.19
CA VAL A 516 12.36 -4.18 12.66
C VAL A 516 12.96 -5.53 13.02
N LYS A 517 12.22 -6.63 12.82
CA LYS A 517 12.62 -7.99 13.20
C LYS A 517 13.97 -8.39 12.61
N GLY A 518 14.26 -7.99 11.37
CA GLY A 518 15.52 -8.25 10.69
C GLY A 518 16.75 -7.66 11.39
N VAL A 519 16.59 -6.48 12.03
CA VAL A 519 17.66 -5.77 12.75
C VAL A 519 17.62 -5.98 14.27
N MET A 520 16.51 -6.46 14.84
CA MET A 520 16.42 -6.78 16.27
C MET A 520 17.53 -7.73 16.73
N ARG A 521 17.91 -8.72 15.92
CA ARG A 521 19.01 -9.65 16.23
C ARG A 521 20.37 -8.97 16.38
N LEU A 522 20.54 -7.82 15.72
CA LEU A 522 21.76 -6.99 15.73
C LEU A 522 21.75 -5.97 16.88
N ALA A 523 20.57 -5.65 17.41
CA ALA A 523 20.37 -4.72 18.53
C ALA A 523 20.67 -5.39 19.88
N ARG A 524 21.94 -5.71 20.13
CA ARG A 524 22.40 -6.23 21.43
C ARG A 524 23.04 -5.10 22.23
N PHE A 525 22.38 -4.71 23.32
CA PHE A 525 22.78 -3.60 24.17
C PHE A 525 23.16 -4.08 25.58
N GLU A 526 24.35 -3.68 26.04
CA GLU A 526 24.80 -3.93 27.42
C GLU A 526 24.40 -2.76 28.31
N HIS A 527 23.29 -2.90 29.03
CA HIS A 527 22.81 -1.85 29.92
C HIS A 527 23.62 -1.81 31.22
N ARG A 528 23.95 -0.60 31.66
CA ARG A 528 24.68 -0.35 32.91
C ARG A 528 23.74 0.24 33.95
N ARG A 529 24.05 -0.04 35.22
CA ARG A 529 23.26 0.53 36.33
C ARG A 529 23.42 2.06 36.33
N PRO A 530 22.32 2.83 36.40
CA PRO A 530 22.36 4.28 36.38
C PRO A 530 23.18 4.87 37.53
N GLY A 531 23.74 6.05 37.30
CA GLY A 531 24.41 6.84 38.34
C GLY A 531 23.43 7.63 39.21
N SER A 532 23.94 8.58 39.99
CA SER A 532 23.12 9.44 40.86
C SER A 532 22.29 10.48 40.08
N ARG A 533 22.73 10.88 38.88
CA ARG A 533 22.01 11.75 37.96
C ARG A 533 21.47 10.92 36.80
N LEU A 534 20.14 10.80 36.70
CA LEU A 534 19.45 9.92 35.76
C LEU A 534 19.31 10.60 34.39
N THR A 535 19.59 9.86 33.32
CA THR A 535 19.44 10.34 31.94
C THR A 535 18.12 9.86 31.36
N VAL A 536 17.21 10.79 31.07
CA VAL A 536 15.91 10.54 30.45
C VAL A 536 15.96 10.96 28.99
N GLY A 537 15.73 10.01 28.09
CA GLY A 537 15.57 10.28 26.66
C GLY A 537 14.10 10.39 26.31
N VAL A 538 13.73 11.32 25.43
CA VAL A 538 12.33 11.54 25.02
C VAL A 538 12.23 11.53 23.50
N VAL A 539 11.37 10.66 22.96
CA VAL A 539 11.17 10.47 21.53
C VAL A 539 9.83 11.05 21.11
N SER A 540 9.82 11.93 20.11
CA SER A 540 8.56 12.51 19.62
C SER A 540 8.67 13.00 18.16
N PRO A 541 7.63 12.79 17.32
CA PRO A 541 7.48 13.49 16.05
C PRO A 541 6.89 14.91 16.20
N ASP A 542 6.52 15.28 17.42
CA ASP A 542 5.72 16.46 17.69
C ASP A 542 6.51 17.61 18.32
N PHE A 543 7.84 17.55 18.30
CA PHE A 543 8.74 18.67 18.64
C PHE A 543 8.71 19.78 17.59
N ARG A 544 7.53 20.35 17.40
CA ARG A 544 7.11 21.37 16.43
C ARG A 544 5.88 22.10 16.99
N HIS A 545 5.25 22.97 16.21
CA HIS A 545 4.00 23.64 16.56
C HIS A 545 2.84 22.63 16.69
N HIS A 546 2.78 22.02 17.87
CA HIS A 546 1.89 20.93 18.23
C HIS A 546 1.61 20.95 19.74
N SER A 547 0.43 20.49 20.14
CA SER A 547 -0.02 20.50 21.53
C SER A 547 0.92 19.76 22.48
N VAL A 548 1.48 18.63 22.04
CA VAL A 548 2.43 17.82 22.84
C VAL A 548 3.66 18.64 23.18
N ALA A 549 4.33 19.26 22.20
CA ALA A 549 5.50 20.09 22.47
C ALA A 549 5.20 21.28 23.37
N THR A 550 4.10 21.99 23.11
CA THR A 550 3.72 23.14 23.95
C THR A 550 3.46 22.73 25.38
N SER A 551 2.73 21.63 25.62
CA SER A 551 2.47 21.10 26.95
C SER A 551 3.73 20.60 27.65
N PHE A 552 4.61 19.91 26.91
CA PHE A 552 5.81 19.29 27.45
C PHE A 552 6.92 20.31 27.78
N MET A 553 6.95 21.44 27.08
CA MET A 553 7.92 22.53 27.31
C MET A 553 7.94 22.99 28.77
N GLY A 554 6.77 23.17 29.40
CA GLY A 554 6.68 23.59 30.80
C GLY A 554 7.30 22.58 31.79
N LEU A 555 7.29 21.27 31.45
CA LEU A 555 7.96 20.24 32.27
C LEU A 555 9.47 20.36 32.18
N LEU A 556 10.01 20.61 30.97
CA LEU A 556 11.45 20.77 30.75
C LEU A 556 11.98 22.08 31.37
N GLU A 557 11.15 23.11 31.50
CA GLU A 557 11.53 24.31 32.22
C GLU A 557 11.63 24.07 33.73
N ALA A 558 10.79 23.18 34.27
CA ALA A 558 10.62 22.98 35.71
C ALA A 558 11.38 21.78 36.32
N HIS A 559 12.01 20.95 35.49
CA HIS A 559 12.67 19.70 35.93
C HIS A 559 13.88 19.92 36.86
N ASP A 560 14.26 18.90 37.63
CA ASP A 560 15.49 18.88 38.40
C ASP A 560 16.71 18.77 37.48
N ARG A 561 17.42 19.86 37.28
CA ARG A 561 18.69 19.80 36.55
C ARG A 561 19.78 19.09 37.35
N ALA A 562 19.72 19.04 38.68
CA ALA A 562 20.74 18.36 39.49
C ALA A 562 20.58 16.83 39.45
N ARG A 563 19.33 16.34 39.44
CA ARG A 563 19.04 14.89 39.47
C ARG A 563 18.75 14.27 38.11
N PHE A 564 18.28 15.05 37.14
CA PHE A 564 17.90 14.55 35.83
C PHE A 564 18.62 15.29 34.70
N ARG A 565 19.04 14.52 33.70
CA ARG A 565 19.54 14.99 32.42
C ARG A 565 18.54 14.58 31.35
N TRP A 566 18.01 15.55 30.61
CA TRP A 566 17.01 15.28 29.57
C TRP A 566 17.62 15.39 28.18
N LEU A 567 17.35 14.40 27.33
CA LEU A 567 17.76 14.33 25.92
C LEU A 567 16.52 14.24 25.02
N GLY A 568 16.48 15.05 23.96
CA GLY A 568 15.39 15.07 22.99
C GLY A 568 15.76 14.31 21.71
N PHE A 569 14.85 13.48 21.22
CA PHE A 569 15.00 12.70 19.99
C PHE A 569 13.78 12.96 19.08
N SER A 570 13.97 13.76 18.03
CA SER A 570 12.89 14.10 17.11
C SER A 570 12.79 13.10 15.97
N THR A 571 11.62 12.50 15.78
CA THR A 571 11.29 11.68 14.58
C THR A 571 10.54 12.49 13.51
N ALA A 572 10.38 13.79 13.71
CA ALA A 572 9.62 14.65 12.81
C ALA A 572 10.28 14.72 11.43
N THR A 573 9.51 14.40 10.39
CA THR A 573 9.96 14.51 8.99
C THR A 573 9.78 15.93 8.42
N ARG A 574 9.03 16.77 9.14
CA ARG A 574 8.71 18.14 8.72
C ARG A 574 9.83 19.12 9.05
N PRO A 575 9.92 20.25 8.32
CA PRO A 575 10.82 21.33 8.67
C PRO A 575 10.59 21.84 10.10
N GLN A 576 11.66 22.29 10.73
CA GLN A 576 11.62 22.86 12.07
C GLN A 576 10.92 24.22 12.06
N ASP A 577 10.19 24.51 13.13
CA ASP A 577 9.50 25.78 13.32
C ASP A 577 9.96 26.49 14.60
N GLU A 578 9.32 27.62 14.89
CA GLU A 578 9.63 28.45 16.07
C GLU A 578 9.50 27.65 17.38
N VAL A 579 8.54 26.73 17.49
CA VAL A 579 8.36 25.89 18.68
C VAL A 579 9.51 24.89 18.82
N THR A 580 9.96 24.29 17.71
CA THR A 580 11.18 23.46 17.72
C THR A 580 12.39 24.26 18.22
N GLN A 581 12.56 25.48 17.74
CA GLN A 581 13.69 26.34 18.11
C GLN A 581 13.65 26.74 19.59
N SER A 582 12.48 27.01 20.16
CA SER A 582 12.32 27.29 21.59
C SER A 582 12.53 26.07 22.48
N LEU A 583 12.16 24.88 22.00
CA LEU A 583 12.23 23.63 22.77
C LEU A 583 13.65 23.05 22.85
N LYS A 584 14.45 23.18 21.78
CA LYS A 584 15.82 22.62 21.70
C LYS A 584 16.73 23.01 22.88
N PRO A 585 16.85 24.30 23.28
CA PRO A 585 17.75 24.71 24.36
C PRO A 585 17.37 24.20 25.74
N LEU A 586 16.14 23.69 25.92
CA LEU A 586 15.70 23.16 27.21
C LEU A 586 16.30 21.78 27.49
N PHE A 587 16.71 21.04 26.45
CA PHE A 587 17.42 19.78 26.55
C PHE A 587 18.93 19.96 26.67
N GLU A 588 19.60 19.03 27.35
CA GLU A 588 21.07 18.96 27.37
C GLU A 588 21.65 18.33 26.09
N GLY A 589 20.79 17.79 25.22
CA GLY A 589 21.12 17.31 23.88
C GLY A 589 19.85 17.08 23.08
N PHE A 590 19.85 17.49 21.82
CA PHE A 590 18.71 17.31 20.92
C PHE A 590 19.18 16.69 19.60
N HIS A 591 18.55 15.59 19.21
CA HIS A 591 18.97 14.76 18.09
C HIS A 591 17.82 14.57 17.10
N GLU A 592 18.10 14.80 15.82
CA GLU A 592 17.14 14.60 14.73
C GLU A 592 17.34 13.21 14.14
N LEU A 593 16.29 12.40 14.16
CA LEU A 593 16.34 10.97 13.80
C LEU A 593 15.58 10.64 12.52
N ALA A 594 14.90 11.61 11.89
CA ALA A 594 14.01 11.36 10.76
C ALA A 594 14.70 10.69 9.55
N ALA A 595 15.99 10.93 9.34
CA ALA A 595 16.80 10.33 8.28
C ALA A 595 17.74 9.21 8.78
N THR A 596 17.64 8.83 10.05
CA THR A 596 18.55 7.87 10.67
C THR A 596 17.89 6.49 10.70
N PRO A 597 18.54 5.43 10.17
CA PRO A 597 18.01 4.07 10.25
C PRO A 597 17.71 3.66 11.70
N PRO A 598 16.65 2.87 11.97
CA PRO A 598 16.23 2.55 13.34
C PRO A 598 17.32 1.97 14.24
N LEU A 599 18.16 1.07 13.68
CA LEU A 599 19.26 0.46 14.43
C LEU A 599 20.34 1.48 14.83
N ASP A 600 20.67 2.42 13.95
CA ASP A 600 21.68 3.44 14.24
C ASP A 600 21.15 4.50 15.20
N ALA A 601 19.87 4.86 15.08
CA ALA A 601 19.19 5.68 16.06
C ALA A 601 19.16 5.00 17.45
N ALA A 602 18.86 3.70 17.51
CA ALA A 602 18.92 2.93 18.76
C ALA A 602 20.35 2.87 19.35
N ARG A 603 21.38 2.68 18.51
CA ARG A 603 22.79 2.73 18.94
C ARG A 603 23.20 4.10 19.47
N LEU A 604 22.74 5.19 18.85
CA LEU A 604 22.96 6.55 19.33
C LEU A 604 22.33 6.74 20.71
N ILE A 605 21.05 6.38 20.88
CA ILE A 605 20.33 6.48 22.16
C ILE A 605 21.07 5.68 23.25
N HIS A 606 21.47 4.45 22.94
CA HIS A 606 22.21 3.60 23.87
C HIS A 606 23.59 4.21 24.23
N GLY A 607 24.35 4.67 23.23
CA GLY A 607 25.68 5.25 23.40
C GLY A 607 25.68 6.56 24.21
N LEU A 608 24.57 7.29 24.23
CA LEU A 608 24.38 8.49 25.05
C LEU A 608 24.08 8.18 26.52
N GLY A 609 23.90 6.90 26.88
CA GLY A 609 23.67 6.45 28.25
C GLY A 609 22.27 6.76 28.77
N VAL A 610 21.24 6.61 27.93
CA VAL A 610 19.84 6.80 28.35
C VAL A 610 19.41 5.70 29.32
N ASP A 611 19.03 6.09 30.53
CA ASP A 611 18.59 5.19 31.60
C ASP A 611 17.10 4.83 31.46
N LEU A 612 16.29 5.82 31.05
CA LEU A 612 14.86 5.70 30.78
C LEU A 612 14.51 6.39 29.45
N LEU A 613 13.86 5.67 28.54
CA LEU A 613 13.37 6.22 27.28
C LEU A 613 11.86 6.42 27.32
N ILE A 614 11.40 7.62 26.98
CA ILE A 614 9.99 8.02 26.98
C ILE A 614 9.50 8.16 25.55
N ASP A 615 8.45 7.42 25.20
CA ASP A 615 7.68 7.62 23.97
C ASP A 615 6.60 8.67 24.22
N LEU A 616 6.57 9.74 23.42
CA LEU A 616 5.51 10.75 23.46
C LEU A 616 4.43 10.57 22.40
N ALA A 617 4.55 9.59 21.51
CA ALA A 617 3.73 9.52 20.30
C ALA A 617 2.67 8.40 20.33
N GLY A 618 3.02 7.23 20.87
CA GLY A 618 2.18 6.03 20.80
C GLY A 618 1.85 5.69 19.35
N HIS A 619 0.57 5.44 19.06
CA HIS A 619 0.09 5.06 17.71
C HIS A 619 -0.27 6.24 16.79
N THR A 620 0.32 7.41 17.04
CA THR A 620 0.17 8.58 16.16
C THR A 620 1.09 8.48 14.94
N ARG A 621 0.90 9.41 13.99
CA ARG A 621 1.71 9.49 12.76
C ARG A 621 3.18 9.75 13.09
N GLU A 622 4.10 9.15 12.33
CA GLU A 622 5.56 9.29 12.52
C GLU A 622 6.05 8.81 13.91
N THR A 623 5.33 7.83 14.49
CA THR A 623 5.67 7.21 15.77
C THR A 623 7.11 6.71 15.85
N GLY A 624 7.73 6.93 17.01
CA GLY A 624 9.06 6.43 17.34
C GLY A 624 9.08 4.98 17.82
N LEU A 625 7.93 4.31 17.99
CA LEU A 625 7.83 2.95 18.53
C LEU A 625 8.73 1.89 17.87
N PRO A 626 9.08 1.94 16.56
CA PRO A 626 10.09 1.03 15.99
C PRO A 626 11.45 1.08 16.73
N LEU A 627 11.84 2.23 17.28
CA LEU A 627 13.07 2.36 18.07
C LEU A 627 12.95 1.64 19.41
N PHE A 628 11.76 1.66 20.02
CA PHE A 628 11.46 1.04 21.31
C PHE A 628 11.48 -0.49 21.21
N ALA A 629 11.11 -1.05 20.06
CA ALA A 629 11.24 -2.48 19.79
C ALA A 629 12.69 -2.99 19.84
N LEU A 630 13.66 -2.11 19.57
CA LEU A 630 15.10 -2.43 19.62
C LEU A 630 15.68 -2.35 21.04
N ARG A 631 14.92 -1.86 22.02
CA ARG A 631 15.31 -1.77 23.44
C ARG A 631 16.66 -1.04 23.69
N PRO A 632 16.91 0.16 23.12
CA PRO A 632 18.17 0.88 23.37
C PRO A 632 18.37 1.32 24.83
N ALA A 633 17.27 1.52 25.57
CA ALA A 633 17.26 1.75 27.00
C ALA A 633 16.66 0.56 27.74
N ARG A 634 17.15 0.29 28.96
CA ARG A 634 16.67 -0.84 29.76
C ARG A 634 15.24 -0.64 30.27
N VAL A 635 14.85 0.61 30.47
CA VAL A 635 13.53 1.00 30.95
C VAL A 635 12.91 1.92 29.90
N GLN A 636 11.68 1.61 29.51
CA GLN A 636 10.95 2.36 28.49
C GLN A 636 9.52 2.62 28.95
N ALA A 637 9.04 3.85 28.85
CA ALA A 637 7.68 4.21 29.21
C ALA A 637 7.01 5.04 28.12
N HIS A 638 5.68 5.00 28.06
CA HIS A 638 4.88 5.85 27.21
C HIS A 638 4.24 6.97 28.04
N TYR A 639 4.24 8.20 27.52
CA TYR A 639 3.59 9.34 28.16
C TYR A 639 3.00 10.34 27.16
N LEU A 640 1.84 10.86 27.54
CA LEU A 640 1.15 12.04 26.99
C LEU A 640 0.48 11.92 25.63
N GLY A 641 1.22 11.87 24.52
CA GLY A 641 0.63 12.22 23.20
C GLY A 641 -0.44 11.27 22.66
N TYR A 642 -0.48 10.03 23.15
CA TYR A 642 -1.54 9.07 22.85
C TYR A 642 -2.15 8.50 24.13
N ALA A 643 -3.44 8.79 24.38
CA ALA A 643 -4.14 8.32 25.57
C ALA A 643 -4.79 6.95 25.34
N GLY A 644 -4.01 5.86 25.47
CA GLY A 644 -4.52 4.49 25.35
C GLY A 644 -3.46 3.41 25.52
N PRO A 645 -3.83 2.13 25.35
CA PRO A 645 -2.88 1.01 25.36
C PRO A 645 -1.91 1.09 24.17
N VAL A 646 -0.62 0.83 24.39
CA VAL A 646 0.39 0.77 23.31
C VAL A 646 0.42 -0.62 22.66
N GLY A 647 -0.03 -1.66 23.36
CA GLY A 647 -0.31 -2.97 22.79
C GLY A 647 0.75 -4.05 23.02
N ASP A 648 1.96 -3.71 23.49
CA ASP A 648 3.01 -4.72 23.68
C ASP A 648 4.07 -4.30 24.71
N ARG A 649 4.23 -5.15 25.73
CA ARG A 649 5.24 -4.97 26.80
C ARG A 649 6.68 -5.04 26.30
N ARG A 650 6.91 -5.62 25.12
CA ARG A 650 8.23 -5.62 24.47
C ARG A 650 8.62 -4.23 23.96
N LEU A 651 7.64 -3.35 23.72
CA LEU A 651 7.86 -1.97 23.31
C LEU A 651 7.93 -1.04 24.54
N ILE A 652 6.97 -1.16 25.46
CA ILE A 652 6.80 -0.21 26.55
C ILE A 652 6.61 -0.98 27.87
N ASP A 653 7.42 -0.67 28.88
CA ASP A 653 7.35 -1.30 30.20
C ASP A 653 6.23 -0.67 31.06
N TRP A 654 5.96 0.63 30.92
CA TRP A 654 4.88 1.34 31.64
C TRP A 654 4.17 2.38 30.77
N VAL A 655 2.87 2.53 30.97
CA VAL A 655 2.11 3.70 30.51
C VAL A 655 1.90 4.66 31.68
N VAL A 656 2.38 5.89 31.56
CA VAL A 656 2.15 6.95 32.55
C VAL A 656 0.77 7.57 32.32
N THR A 657 -0.10 7.48 33.32
CA THR A 657 -1.48 7.98 33.26
C THR A 657 -1.96 8.39 34.66
N ASP A 658 -3.26 8.54 34.88
CA ASP A 658 -3.85 8.81 36.20
C ASP A 658 -5.09 7.94 36.46
N ARG A 659 -5.57 7.92 37.71
CA ARG A 659 -6.72 7.10 38.13
C ARG A 659 -8.02 7.47 37.42
N THR A 660 -8.17 8.71 36.98
CA THR A 660 -9.37 9.20 36.28
C THR A 660 -9.38 8.73 34.84
N MET A 661 -8.22 8.78 34.17
CA MET A 661 -8.01 8.31 32.80
C MET A 661 -8.13 6.79 32.69
N ALA A 662 -7.54 6.05 33.64
CA ALA A 662 -7.55 4.60 33.69
C ALA A 662 -8.15 4.08 35.02
N PRO A 663 -9.49 4.19 35.19
CA PRO A 663 -10.18 3.66 36.37
C PRO A 663 -10.01 2.14 36.45
N GLU A 664 -10.20 1.56 37.64
CA GLU A 664 -9.90 0.14 37.92
C GLU A 664 -10.52 -0.84 36.91
N TRP A 665 -11.77 -0.60 36.49
CA TRP A 665 -12.47 -1.43 35.51
C TRP A 665 -11.85 -1.41 34.11
N MET A 666 -11.06 -0.38 33.78
CA MET A 666 -10.42 -0.21 32.48
C MET A 666 -9.01 -0.84 32.43
N ARG A 667 -8.34 -0.95 33.59
CA ARG A 667 -6.95 -1.43 33.69
C ARG A 667 -6.70 -2.82 33.09
N PRO A 668 -7.63 -3.81 33.16
CA PRO A 668 -7.43 -5.11 32.51
C PRO A 668 -7.28 -5.05 30.98
N PHE A 669 -7.66 -3.92 30.36
CA PHE A 669 -7.51 -3.68 28.93
C PHE A 669 -6.20 -3.00 28.55
N TYR A 670 -5.31 -2.73 29.51
CA TYR A 670 -3.94 -2.30 29.24
C TYR A 670 -3.01 -3.52 29.31
N PRO A 671 -2.34 -3.88 28.20
CA PRO A 671 -1.26 -4.85 28.25
C PRO A 671 -0.15 -4.36 29.17
N GLU A 672 0.21 -3.08 29.11
CA GLU A 672 1.25 -2.48 29.93
C GLU A 672 0.80 -2.23 31.38
N PRO A 673 1.67 -2.41 32.37
CA PRO A 673 1.51 -1.82 33.69
C PRO A 673 1.35 -0.29 33.64
N LEU A 674 0.62 0.26 34.60
CA LEU A 674 0.35 1.70 34.68
C LEU A 674 1.20 2.37 35.78
N ALA A 675 1.75 3.54 35.48
CA ALA A 675 2.30 4.44 36.49
C ALA A 675 1.30 5.58 36.70
N LEU A 676 0.61 5.54 37.84
CA LEU A 676 -0.52 6.42 38.12
C LEU A 676 -0.04 7.68 38.82
N LEU A 677 -0.11 8.82 38.13
CA LEU A 677 0.12 10.14 38.69
C LEU A 677 -0.96 10.47 39.74
N PRO A 678 -0.59 11.21 40.80
CA PRO A 678 -1.51 11.50 41.91
C PRO A 678 -2.64 12.47 41.52
N ASN A 679 -2.44 13.26 40.47
CA ASN A 679 -3.40 14.28 40.02
C ASN A 679 -3.86 14.01 38.57
N SER A 680 -3.42 14.82 37.60
CA SER A 680 -3.73 14.67 36.18
C SER A 680 -2.51 14.18 35.41
N PHE A 681 -2.72 13.33 34.41
CA PHE A 681 -1.68 12.94 33.46
C PHE A 681 -1.24 14.10 32.55
N MET A 682 -2.10 15.11 32.36
CA MET A 682 -1.89 16.11 31.33
C MET A 682 -0.91 17.18 31.78
N ALA A 683 0.18 17.34 31.03
CA ALA A 683 1.04 18.51 31.16
C ALA A 683 0.34 19.76 30.59
N THR A 684 0.39 20.86 31.34
CA THR A 684 -0.27 22.13 30.99
C THR A 684 0.75 23.25 30.89
N THR A 685 0.38 24.38 30.29
CA THR A 685 1.22 25.57 30.30
C THR A 685 0.40 26.80 30.68
N ARG A 686 1.07 27.74 31.36
CA ARG A 686 0.52 29.06 31.65
C ARG A 686 0.67 29.93 30.41
N ALA A 687 -0.24 29.74 29.46
CA ALA A 687 -0.17 30.42 28.17
C ALA A 687 -0.36 31.95 28.31
N ALA A 688 0.40 32.70 27.50
CA ALA A 688 0.33 34.15 27.45
C ALA A 688 -1.00 34.61 26.82
N VAL A 689 -1.59 35.66 27.40
CA VAL A 689 -2.85 36.25 26.93
C VAL A 689 -2.55 37.57 26.23
N ALA A 690 -3.19 37.81 25.08
CA ALA A 690 -3.06 39.09 24.38
C ALA A 690 -3.56 40.25 25.25
N PRO A 691 -2.95 41.45 25.18
CA PRO A 691 -3.34 42.60 26.00
C PRO A 691 -4.73 43.14 25.63
N GLY A 692 -5.34 43.86 26.59
CA GLY A 692 -6.66 44.47 26.44
C GLY A 692 -7.83 43.50 26.64
N THR A 693 -9.05 44.02 26.58
CA THR A 693 -10.30 43.23 26.62
C THR A 693 -10.98 43.24 25.26
N ILE A 694 -11.82 42.25 25.01
CA ILE A 694 -12.85 42.35 23.95
C ILE A 694 -14.23 42.39 24.56
N ASP A 695 -15.17 42.99 23.85
CA ASP A 695 -16.58 42.90 24.18
C ASP A 695 -17.32 41.85 23.31
N ARG A 696 -18.59 41.61 23.65
CA ARG A 696 -19.45 40.65 22.93
C ARG A 696 -19.68 41.06 21.48
N ALA A 697 -19.83 42.35 21.18
CA ALA A 697 -20.10 42.82 19.82
C ALA A 697 -18.90 42.55 18.90
N GLN A 698 -17.68 42.79 19.36
CA GLN A 698 -16.44 42.46 18.66
C GLN A 698 -16.27 40.96 18.41
N ALA A 699 -16.86 40.11 19.27
CA ALA A 699 -16.85 38.66 19.14
C ALA A 699 -18.03 38.10 18.31
N GLY A 700 -18.93 38.96 17.81
CA GLY A 700 -20.15 38.55 17.11
C GLY A 700 -21.20 37.90 18.02
N LEU A 701 -21.13 38.13 19.33
CA LEU A 701 -22.02 37.58 20.34
C LEU A 701 -23.18 38.55 20.66
N PRO A 702 -24.36 38.03 21.05
CA PRO A 702 -25.48 38.87 21.47
C PRO A 702 -25.15 39.64 22.75
N PRO A 703 -25.73 40.85 22.93
CA PRO A 703 -25.43 41.70 24.09
C PRO A 703 -25.92 41.12 25.42
N ARG A 704 -26.86 40.17 25.39
CA ARG A 704 -27.44 39.49 26.56
C ARG A 704 -27.59 38.00 26.28
N GLY A 705 -27.92 37.23 27.32
CA GLY A 705 -28.13 35.79 27.25
C GLY A 705 -26.86 34.97 27.52
N PRO A 706 -27.00 33.70 27.92
CA PRO A 706 -25.86 32.81 28.18
C PRO A 706 -25.07 32.49 26.91
N VAL A 707 -23.74 32.49 27.01
CA VAL A 707 -22.84 32.07 25.93
C VAL A 707 -22.25 30.70 26.29
N LEU A 708 -22.73 29.65 25.63
CA LEU A 708 -22.20 28.30 25.75
C LEU A 708 -21.08 28.14 24.72
N ALA A 709 -19.91 27.62 25.06
CA ALA A 709 -18.78 27.53 24.13
C ALA A 709 -18.23 26.12 23.95
N ASN A 710 -17.79 25.80 22.74
CA ASN A 710 -16.89 24.66 22.48
C ASN A 710 -15.95 24.97 21.32
N PHE A 711 -14.65 25.07 21.60
CA PHE A 711 -13.61 25.38 20.60
C PHE A 711 -12.78 24.16 20.16
N ASN A 712 -13.26 22.95 20.44
CA ASN A 712 -12.61 21.73 19.95
C ASN A 712 -12.69 21.59 18.43
N ALA A 713 -11.77 20.78 17.89
CA ALA A 713 -11.85 20.34 16.51
C ALA A 713 -13.15 19.56 16.25
N HIS A 714 -13.73 19.77 15.07
CA HIS A 714 -15.06 19.30 14.71
C HIS A 714 -15.20 17.78 14.62
N PHE A 715 -14.11 17.05 14.38
CA PHE A 715 -14.14 15.58 14.44
C PHE A 715 -14.50 15.04 15.83
N LYS A 716 -14.44 15.85 16.90
CA LYS A 716 -14.91 15.49 18.24
C LYS A 716 -16.42 15.67 18.42
N PHE A 717 -17.11 16.27 17.45
CA PHE A 717 -18.55 16.54 17.50
C PHE A 717 -19.30 15.35 16.89
N THR A 718 -19.81 14.47 17.75
CA THR A 718 -20.67 13.38 17.34
C THR A 718 -22.13 13.86 17.19
N PRO A 719 -22.96 13.18 16.38
CA PRO A 719 -24.38 13.50 16.27
C PRO A 719 -25.11 13.51 17.63
N ALA A 720 -24.69 12.60 18.53
CA ALA A 720 -25.28 12.44 19.86
C ALA A 720 -24.97 13.64 20.78
N ILE A 721 -23.70 14.04 20.91
CA ILE A 721 -23.34 15.16 21.81
C ILE A 721 -23.86 16.50 21.26
N PHE A 722 -23.84 16.69 19.94
CA PHE A 722 -24.44 17.87 19.34
C PHE A 722 -25.96 17.91 19.53
N GLY A 723 -26.63 16.76 19.42
CA GLY A 723 -28.04 16.61 19.75
C GLY A 723 -28.35 17.08 21.18
N LEU A 724 -27.52 16.68 22.14
CA LEU A 724 -27.63 17.11 23.54
C LEU A 724 -27.43 18.62 23.70
N TRP A 725 -26.50 19.24 22.96
CA TRP A 725 -26.35 20.70 22.96
C TRP A 725 -27.58 21.40 22.38
N MET A 726 -28.22 20.84 21.35
CA MET A 726 -29.47 21.39 20.83
C MET A 726 -30.61 21.28 21.84
N GLU A 727 -30.67 20.20 22.62
CA GLU A 727 -31.59 20.09 23.76
C GLU A 727 -31.36 21.18 24.80
N ILE A 728 -30.11 21.41 25.20
CA ILE A 728 -29.75 22.49 26.13
C ILE A 728 -30.17 23.87 25.58
N LEU A 729 -29.95 24.13 24.28
CA LEU A 729 -30.38 25.39 23.65
C LEU A 729 -31.91 25.54 23.63
N ARG A 730 -32.68 24.46 23.49
CA ARG A 730 -34.16 24.53 23.58
C ARG A 730 -34.63 24.86 25.00
N ASP A 731 -33.93 24.37 26.03
CA ASP A 731 -34.22 24.73 27.43
C ASP A 731 -33.83 26.17 27.76
N LEU A 732 -32.91 26.75 27.00
CA LEU A 732 -32.34 28.08 27.22
C LEU A 732 -32.60 28.99 26.01
N PRO A 733 -33.81 29.56 25.82
CA PRO A 733 -34.18 30.28 24.60
C PRO A 733 -33.27 31.46 24.25
N GLU A 734 -32.70 32.15 25.25
CA GLU A 734 -31.80 33.30 25.10
C GLU A 734 -30.33 32.91 24.93
N ALA A 735 -29.97 31.62 25.03
CA ALA A 735 -28.58 31.18 24.95
C ALA A 735 -28.10 31.07 23.50
N VAL A 736 -26.79 31.23 23.30
CA VAL A 736 -26.11 30.94 22.03
C VAL A 736 -25.03 29.90 22.24
N LEU A 737 -24.76 29.11 21.20
CA LEU A 737 -23.65 28.16 21.16
C LEU A 737 -22.54 28.71 20.27
N TRP A 738 -21.38 28.92 20.87
CA TRP A 738 -20.20 29.51 20.25
C TRP A 738 -19.16 28.44 19.91
N LEU A 739 -18.98 28.18 18.62
CA LEU A 739 -18.14 27.09 18.11
C LEU A 739 -16.95 27.62 17.33
N THR A 740 -15.84 26.89 17.28
CA THR A 740 -14.74 27.22 16.37
C THR A 740 -15.13 26.99 14.91
N GLU A 741 -14.62 27.78 13.97
CA GLU A 741 -14.73 27.51 12.54
C GLU A 741 -13.61 26.56 12.09
N SER A 742 -13.98 25.44 11.45
CA SER A 742 -13.01 24.53 10.84
C SER A 742 -12.90 24.77 9.34
N SER A 743 -14.05 24.81 8.66
CA SER A 743 -14.24 25.08 7.24
C SER A 743 -15.62 25.73 7.01
N THR A 744 -15.85 26.30 5.82
CA THR A 744 -17.19 26.78 5.43
C THR A 744 -18.22 25.65 5.36
N HIS A 745 -17.81 24.47 4.88
CA HIS A 745 -18.67 23.28 4.83
C HIS A 745 -19.09 22.83 6.22
N SER A 746 -18.16 22.82 7.19
CA SER A 746 -18.47 22.41 8.55
C SER A 746 -19.43 23.37 9.24
N ARG A 747 -19.26 24.67 9.03
CA ARG A 747 -20.21 25.70 9.45
C ARG A 747 -21.60 25.42 8.87
N ASP A 748 -21.70 25.27 7.57
CA ASP A 748 -22.99 25.11 6.90
C ASP A 748 -23.69 23.79 7.33
N ASN A 749 -22.92 22.72 7.55
CA ASN A 749 -23.43 21.47 8.10
C ASN A 749 -23.98 21.65 9.51
N LEU A 750 -23.23 22.27 10.43
CA LEU A 750 -23.68 22.52 11.80
C LEU A 750 -24.97 23.37 11.85
N LEU A 751 -25.07 24.40 11.00
CA LEU A 751 -26.28 25.23 10.89
C LEU A 751 -27.48 24.43 10.40
N ARG A 752 -27.31 23.56 9.39
CA ARG A 752 -28.38 22.65 8.92
C ARG A 752 -28.80 21.66 10.00
N GLU A 753 -27.84 21.06 10.69
CA GLU A 753 -28.10 20.09 11.76
C GLU A 753 -28.80 20.73 12.97
N ALA A 754 -28.51 21.99 13.28
CA ALA A 754 -29.23 22.76 14.30
C ALA A 754 -30.69 23.00 13.90
N ALA A 755 -30.94 23.47 12.67
CA ALA A 755 -32.29 23.67 12.15
C ALA A 755 -33.10 22.37 12.15
N ALA A 756 -32.48 21.26 11.72
CA ALA A 756 -33.11 19.93 11.72
C ALA A 756 -33.49 19.45 13.14
N ARG A 757 -32.83 19.97 14.18
CA ARG A 757 -33.13 19.71 15.60
C ARG A 757 -33.97 20.82 16.24
N GLY A 758 -34.58 21.70 15.45
CA GLY A 758 -35.50 22.72 15.95
C GLY A 758 -34.82 23.86 16.74
N VAL A 759 -33.54 24.12 16.47
CA VAL A 759 -32.82 25.30 16.98
C VAL A 759 -32.58 26.26 15.82
N GLU A 760 -32.90 27.54 16.02
CA GLU A 760 -32.66 28.58 15.01
C GLU A 760 -31.15 28.69 14.69
N PRO A 761 -30.74 28.61 13.41
CA PRO A 761 -29.33 28.66 13.02
C PRO A 761 -28.56 29.88 13.54
N ALA A 762 -29.23 31.04 13.67
CA ALA A 762 -28.64 32.27 14.19
C ALA A 762 -28.14 32.14 15.65
N ARG A 763 -28.60 31.12 16.39
CA ARG A 763 -28.14 30.82 17.75
C ARG A 763 -26.82 30.04 17.79
N LEU A 764 -26.33 29.56 16.66
CA LEU A 764 -25.00 28.97 16.51
C LEU A 764 -24.06 30.01 15.93
N ILE A 765 -23.11 30.45 16.73
CA ILE A 765 -22.11 31.45 16.36
C ILE A 765 -20.82 30.71 16.05
N VAL A 766 -20.41 30.72 14.79
CA VAL A 766 -19.19 30.06 14.34
C VAL A 766 -18.06 31.08 14.27
N ALA A 767 -17.13 30.98 15.21
CA ALA A 767 -16.06 31.93 15.44
C ALA A 767 -14.82 31.62 14.60
N PRO A 768 -14.12 32.63 14.05
CA PRO A 768 -12.90 32.40 13.29
C PRO A 768 -11.78 31.80 14.15
N ARG A 769 -10.83 31.11 13.51
CA ARG A 769 -9.57 30.73 14.16
C ARG A 769 -8.72 31.98 14.39
N LEU A 770 -8.12 32.07 15.59
CA LEU A 770 -7.25 33.18 15.99
C LEU A 770 -5.91 32.62 16.49
N PRO A 771 -4.83 33.43 16.48
CA PRO A 771 -3.64 33.14 17.25
C PRO A 771 -3.98 32.80 18.71
N HIS A 772 -3.23 31.89 19.34
CA HIS A 772 -3.59 31.33 20.65
C HIS A 772 -3.79 32.40 21.73
N ALA A 773 -2.89 33.39 21.83
CA ALA A 773 -3.00 34.49 22.78
C ALA A 773 -4.29 35.34 22.60
N GLU A 774 -4.75 35.51 21.36
CA GLU A 774 -6.01 36.20 21.05
C GLU A 774 -7.22 35.32 21.36
N HIS A 775 -7.10 34.01 21.13
CA HIS A 775 -8.11 33.02 21.52
C HIS A 775 -8.34 33.04 23.04
N LEU A 776 -7.26 33.06 23.83
CA LEU A 776 -7.35 33.15 25.29
C LEU A 776 -8.02 34.44 25.74
N ARG A 777 -7.69 35.57 25.10
CA ARG A 777 -8.31 36.87 25.42
C ARG A 777 -9.82 36.88 25.20
N ARG A 778 -10.35 36.10 24.24
CA ARG A 778 -11.79 36.04 23.94
C ARG A 778 -12.59 35.07 24.83
N LEU A 779 -11.94 34.03 25.34
CA LEU A 779 -12.59 32.94 26.10
C LEU A 779 -13.44 33.42 27.30
N PRO A 780 -13.03 34.44 28.08
CA PRO A 780 -13.84 34.95 29.20
C PRO A 780 -15.24 35.46 28.84
N LEU A 781 -15.54 35.68 27.56
CA LEU A 781 -16.90 36.02 27.11
C LEU A 781 -17.88 34.84 27.19
N ALA A 782 -17.37 33.61 27.28
CA ALA A 782 -18.18 32.42 27.48
C ALA A 782 -18.63 32.29 28.95
N ASP A 783 -19.89 31.90 29.14
CA ASP A 783 -20.45 31.66 30.47
C ASP A 783 -20.08 30.27 30.99
N LEU A 784 -20.09 29.28 30.10
CA LEU A 784 -19.62 27.92 30.34
C LEU A 784 -19.14 27.27 29.04
N ALA A 785 -18.22 26.33 29.17
CA ALA A 785 -17.76 25.47 28.10
C ALA A 785 -18.39 24.08 28.20
N LEU A 786 -18.85 23.57 27.06
CA LEU A 786 -19.47 22.26 26.93
C LEU A 786 -18.44 21.28 26.39
N ASP A 787 -17.97 20.33 27.20
CA ASP A 787 -17.00 19.31 26.75
C ASP A 787 -17.65 18.25 25.85
N THR A 788 -16.85 17.52 25.09
CA THR A 788 -17.26 16.39 24.25
C THR A 788 -17.11 15.05 24.99
N HIS A 789 -17.93 14.04 24.63
CA HIS A 789 -18.01 12.77 25.37
C HIS A 789 -16.99 11.70 24.94
N GLU A 790 -16.96 11.34 23.65
CA GLU A 790 -16.09 10.25 23.17
C GLU A 790 -14.61 10.64 23.16
N HIS A 791 -14.37 11.90 22.82
CA HIS A 791 -13.05 12.52 22.77
C HIS A 791 -13.12 13.85 23.50
N SER A 792 -12.63 13.94 24.74
CA SER A 792 -12.71 15.18 25.52
C SER A 792 -11.79 16.28 24.99
N GLY A 793 -12.04 17.51 25.42
CA GLY A 793 -11.10 18.61 25.26
C GLY A 793 -9.82 18.35 26.06
N GLY A 794 -8.68 18.58 25.41
CA GLY A 794 -7.36 18.59 26.04
C GLY A 794 -6.93 20.03 26.28
N VAL A 795 -6.10 20.57 25.38
CA VAL A 795 -5.61 21.97 25.45
C VAL A 795 -6.76 22.98 25.49
N THR A 796 -7.86 22.72 24.77
CA THR A 796 -9.08 23.54 24.79
C THR A 796 -9.72 23.63 26.18
N THR A 797 -9.73 22.52 26.93
CA THR A 797 -10.20 22.49 28.32
C THR A 797 -9.23 23.23 29.24
N VAL A 798 -7.91 23.02 29.05
CA VAL A 798 -6.86 23.76 29.76
C VAL A 798 -7.03 25.27 29.56
N ASP A 799 -7.24 25.73 28.33
CA ASP A 799 -7.47 27.14 27.98
C ASP A 799 -8.71 27.71 28.68
N ALA A 800 -9.83 26.98 28.66
CA ALA A 800 -11.05 27.38 29.35
C ALA A 800 -10.83 27.54 30.87
N LEU A 801 -10.22 26.55 31.51
CA LEU A 801 -9.92 26.58 32.94
C LEU A 801 -8.93 27.69 33.30
N TRP A 802 -7.90 27.92 32.49
CA TRP A 802 -6.92 28.99 32.66
C TRP A 802 -7.57 30.37 32.65
N MET A 803 -8.54 30.57 31.75
CA MET A 803 -9.31 31.80 31.61
C MET A 803 -10.50 31.90 32.58
N GLY A 804 -10.68 30.92 33.47
CA GLY A 804 -11.73 30.93 34.49
C GLY A 804 -13.14 30.64 33.95
N VAL A 805 -13.23 29.96 32.81
CA VAL A 805 -14.49 29.49 32.21
C VAL A 805 -14.80 28.09 32.76
N PRO A 806 -15.96 27.88 33.42
CA PRO A 806 -16.37 26.55 33.87
C PRO A 806 -16.55 25.58 32.69
N VAL A 807 -16.13 24.33 32.86
CA VAL A 807 -16.26 23.28 31.83
C VAL A 807 -17.12 22.16 32.41
N VAL A 808 -18.20 21.75 31.73
CA VAL A 808 -18.98 20.55 32.10
C VAL A 808 -18.48 19.36 31.30
N THR A 809 -18.15 18.25 31.96
CA THR A 809 -17.69 17.02 31.29
C THR A 809 -18.51 15.80 31.72
N TRP A 810 -18.68 14.87 30.78
CA TRP A 810 -19.27 13.56 31.00
C TRP A 810 -18.24 12.51 30.55
N PRO A 811 -17.55 11.83 31.48
CA PRO A 811 -16.44 10.95 31.15
C PRO A 811 -16.89 9.72 30.34
N GLY A 812 -16.22 9.46 29.21
CA GLY A 812 -16.49 8.33 28.33
C GLY A 812 -15.93 6.98 28.80
N ASN A 813 -16.06 5.98 27.92
CA ASN A 813 -15.68 4.58 28.15
C ASN A 813 -14.21 4.24 27.82
N LYS A 814 -13.40 5.24 27.46
CA LYS A 814 -12.00 5.13 27.07
C LYS A 814 -11.22 6.34 27.56
N ALA A 815 -9.90 6.20 27.74
CA ALA A 815 -9.05 7.21 28.37
C ALA A 815 -9.17 8.61 27.74
N ASN A 816 -9.18 8.70 26.41
CA ASN A 816 -9.44 9.93 25.66
C ASN A 816 -10.70 10.71 26.14
N GLY A 817 -11.83 10.03 26.27
CA GLY A 817 -13.09 10.65 26.71
C GLY A 817 -13.11 11.04 28.19
N ARG A 818 -11.98 10.98 28.90
CA ARG A 818 -11.86 11.22 30.34
C ARG A 818 -10.85 12.32 30.68
N VAL A 819 -10.21 12.92 29.67
CA VAL A 819 -9.20 14.00 29.85
C VAL A 819 -9.81 15.19 30.59
N GLY A 820 -11.01 15.63 30.21
CA GLY A 820 -11.70 16.75 30.86
C GLY A 820 -11.95 16.49 32.35
N ALA A 821 -12.30 15.25 32.70
CA ALA A 821 -12.53 14.84 34.08
C ALA A 821 -11.23 14.81 34.90
N SER A 822 -10.13 14.33 34.32
CA SER A 822 -8.81 14.35 34.94
C SER A 822 -8.36 15.79 35.26
N LEU A 823 -8.53 16.72 34.31
CA LEU A 823 -8.22 18.13 34.50
C LEU A 823 -9.10 18.79 35.58
N LEU A 824 -10.41 18.53 35.54
CA LEU A 824 -11.35 19.05 36.55
C LEU A 824 -11.05 18.51 37.95
N GLY A 825 -10.65 17.25 38.07
CA GLY A 825 -10.16 16.67 39.32
C GLY A 825 -8.90 17.41 39.82
N ALA A 826 -7.91 17.60 38.95
CA ALA A 826 -6.64 18.24 39.30
C ALA A 826 -6.76 19.72 39.68
N ILE A 827 -7.75 20.45 39.13
CA ILE A 827 -8.07 21.83 39.53
C ILE A 827 -9.08 21.91 40.69
N GLY A 828 -9.50 20.76 41.24
CA GLY A 828 -10.38 20.71 42.41
C GLY A 828 -11.83 21.11 42.15
N MET A 829 -12.36 20.79 40.97
CA MET A 829 -13.74 21.07 40.52
C MET A 829 -14.52 19.78 40.20
N PRO A 830 -14.59 18.78 41.11
CA PRO A 830 -15.30 17.52 40.85
C PRO A 830 -16.79 17.71 40.60
N GLU A 831 -17.40 18.80 41.11
CA GLU A 831 -18.81 19.11 40.88
C GLU A 831 -19.16 19.45 39.42
N LEU A 832 -18.16 19.59 38.56
CA LEU A 832 -18.32 19.81 37.12
C LEU A 832 -18.19 18.51 36.28
N ILE A 833 -18.02 17.38 36.95
CA ILE A 833 -17.94 16.04 36.36
C ILE A 833 -19.26 15.32 36.62
N VAL A 834 -19.93 14.89 35.56
CA VAL A 834 -21.23 14.20 35.64
C VAL A 834 -21.16 12.76 35.13
N GLU A 835 -22.14 11.93 35.47
CA GLU A 835 -22.11 10.49 35.15
C GLU A 835 -23.03 10.10 33.98
N SER A 836 -23.96 10.98 33.59
CA SER A 836 -24.93 10.71 32.54
C SER A 836 -25.18 11.91 31.62
N ALA A 837 -25.72 11.65 30.42
CA ALA A 837 -26.17 12.70 29.50
C ALA A 837 -27.25 13.61 30.12
N ALA A 838 -28.13 13.04 30.95
CA ALA A 838 -29.18 13.80 31.64
C ALA A 838 -28.58 14.78 32.66
N ASP A 839 -27.61 14.33 33.45
CA ASP A 839 -26.91 15.17 34.43
C ASP A 839 -26.05 16.24 33.74
N TYR A 840 -25.43 15.90 32.61
CA TYR A 840 -24.71 16.86 31.78
C TYR A 840 -25.61 18.02 31.34
N ARG A 841 -26.79 17.70 30.79
CA ARG A 841 -27.80 18.71 30.39
C ARG A 841 -28.29 19.51 31.59
N ALA A 842 -28.64 18.85 32.69
CA ALA A 842 -29.13 19.51 33.90
C ALA A 842 -28.10 20.49 34.48
N LEU A 843 -26.82 20.07 34.54
CA LEU A 843 -25.74 20.92 35.05
C LEU A 843 -25.45 22.08 34.10
N ALA A 844 -25.42 21.85 32.78
CA ALA A 844 -25.25 22.91 31.79
C ALA A 844 -26.37 23.96 31.88
N VAL A 845 -27.63 23.54 32.00
CA VAL A 845 -28.78 24.44 32.18
C VAL A 845 -28.67 25.22 33.50
N ARG A 846 -28.28 24.56 34.59
CA ARG A 846 -28.07 25.23 35.88
C ARG A 846 -26.95 26.27 35.81
N LEU A 847 -25.82 25.94 35.19
CA LEU A 847 -24.70 26.85 34.97
C LEU A 847 -25.04 28.00 33.99
N ALA A 848 -26.15 27.92 33.25
CA ALA A 848 -26.62 29.02 32.41
C ALA A 848 -27.68 29.90 33.09
N THR A 849 -28.34 29.42 34.13
CA THR A 849 -29.55 30.05 34.71
C THR A 849 -29.41 30.45 36.17
N ASP A 850 -28.62 29.72 36.97
CA ASP A 850 -28.41 29.98 38.39
C ASP A 850 -27.18 30.87 38.59
N ALA A 851 -27.39 32.19 38.57
CA ALA A 851 -26.33 33.18 38.70
C ALA A 851 -25.50 33.04 39.99
N GLY A 852 -26.14 32.61 41.09
CA GLY A 852 -25.46 32.39 42.37
C GLY A 852 -24.51 31.19 42.31
N PHE A 853 -24.99 30.07 41.76
CA PHE A 853 -24.17 28.88 41.56
C PHE A 853 -22.99 29.14 40.62
N VAL A 854 -23.22 29.79 39.48
CA VAL A 854 -22.15 30.13 38.53
C VAL A 854 -21.11 31.06 39.13
N ALA A 855 -21.54 32.07 39.88
CA ALA A 855 -20.62 32.98 40.57
C ALA A 855 -19.75 32.24 41.59
N ALA A 856 -20.33 31.29 42.34
CA ALA A 856 -19.59 30.44 43.27
C ALA A 856 -18.57 29.56 42.54
N ILE A 857 -18.98 28.89 41.45
CA ILE A 857 -18.10 28.06 40.61
C ILE A 857 -16.95 28.87 40.02
N LYS A 858 -17.22 30.03 39.41
CA LYS A 858 -16.19 30.91 38.83
C LYS A 858 -15.23 31.45 39.90
N THR A 859 -15.74 31.73 41.11
CA THR A 859 -14.91 32.18 42.23
C THR A 859 -13.97 31.06 42.71
N LYS A 860 -14.51 29.84 42.90
CA LYS A 860 -13.72 28.66 43.27
C LYS A 860 -12.67 28.33 42.21
N LEU A 861 -13.06 28.32 40.93
CA LEU A 861 -12.15 28.05 39.80
C LEU A 861 -10.98 29.04 39.77
N ARG A 862 -11.25 30.35 39.87
CA ARG A 862 -10.19 31.37 39.93
C ARG A 862 -9.27 31.20 41.13
N ALA A 863 -9.82 30.88 42.31
CA ALA A 863 -9.02 30.63 43.50
C ALA A 863 -8.14 29.37 43.36
N ASN A 864 -8.65 28.33 42.70
CA ASN A 864 -7.95 27.06 42.53
C ASN A 864 -6.88 27.12 41.44
N ARG A 865 -7.06 27.92 40.38
CA ARG A 865 -6.13 28.03 39.25
C ARG A 865 -4.67 28.17 39.68
N ASP A 866 -4.42 29.02 40.69
CA ASP A 866 -3.07 29.33 41.17
C ASP A 866 -2.63 28.51 42.40
N ARG A 867 -3.52 27.67 42.96
CA ARG A 867 -3.31 26.94 44.23
C ARG A 867 -3.32 25.42 44.11
N THR A 868 -3.85 24.90 43.00
CA THR A 868 -4.05 23.45 42.78
C THR A 868 -3.07 22.90 41.75
N PRO A 869 -2.81 21.58 41.74
CA PRO A 869 -1.78 20.98 40.90
C PRO A 869 -1.96 21.18 39.38
N CYS A 870 -3.16 21.50 38.88
CA CYS A 870 -3.46 21.53 37.44
C CYS A 870 -2.51 22.42 36.60
N PHE A 871 -2.00 23.52 37.16
CA PHE A 871 -1.09 24.47 36.50
C PHE A 871 0.25 24.63 37.24
N ASP A 872 0.61 23.62 38.05
CA ASP A 872 1.87 23.55 38.78
C ASP A 872 2.82 22.56 38.09
N MET A 873 3.55 23.05 37.08
CA MET A 873 4.47 22.23 36.31
C MET A 873 5.70 21.80 37.10
N THR A 874 6.08 22.56 38.13
CA THR A 874 7.13 22.12 39.05
C THR A 874 6.70 20.86 39.77
N ARG A 875 5.50 20.86 40.37
CA ARG A 875 4.98 19.66 41.03
C ARG A 875 4.85 18.47 40.07
N LEU A 876 4.26 18.67 38.90
CA LEU A 876 4.13 17.58 37.92
C LEU A 876 5.49 17.03 37.48
N ALA A 877 6.49 17.89 37.27
CA ALA A 877 7.85 17.45 36.97
C ALA A 877 8.43 16.59 38.11
N ARG A 878 8.21 16.97 39.39
CA ARG A 878 8.66 16.19 40.55
C ARG A 878 7.97 14.83 40.67
N ASP A 879 6.67 14.80 40.44
CA ASP A 879 5.89 13.56 40.47
C ASP A 879 6.42 12.62 39.36
N LEU A 880 6.54 13.11 38.12
CA LEU A 880 7.09 12.33 37.00
C LEU A 880 8.51 11.82 37.28
N GLU A 881 9.41 12.69 37.73
CA GLU A 881 10.79 12.34 38.08
C GLU A 881 10.86 11.28 39.17
N THR A 882 9.98 11.36 40.17
CA THR A 882 9.88 10.36 41.24
C THR A 882 9.41 9.02 40.69
N GLY A 883 8.38 9.03 39.84
CA GLY A 883 7.92 7.84 39.13
C GLY A 883 9.00 7.22 38.24
N TYR A 884 9.75 8.04 37.52
CA TYR A 884 10.85 7.60 36.65
C TYR A 884 12.00 6.96 37.42
N ALA A 885 12.43 7.59 38.52
CA ALA A 885 13.41 6.99 39.41
C ALA A 885 12.92 5.65 39.97
N HIS A 886 11.64 5.57 40.36
CA HIS A 886 11.04 4.34 40.85
C HIS A 886 11.03 3.22 39.79
N MET A 887 10.63 3.51 38.55
CA MET A 887 10.67 2.53 37.45
C MET A 887 12.08 1.97 37.25
N ILE A 888 13.08 2.86 37.25
CA ILE A 888 14.49 2.48 37.13
C ILE A 888 14.90 1.56 38.27
N ASP A 889 14.70 1.98 39.52
CA ASP A 889 15.05 1.17 40.69
C ASP A 889 14.32 -0.18 40.69
N TRP A 890 13.07 -0.22 40.26
CA TRP A 890 12.25 -1.42 40.15
C TRP A 890 12.89 -2.44 39.19
N VAL A 891 13.19 -2.03 37.96
CA VAL A 891 13.81 -2.91 36.96
C VAL A 891 15.20 -3.37 37.40
N TRP A 892 15.99 -2.51 38.04
CA TRP A 892 17.32 -2.86 38.55
C TRP A 892 17.29 -3.72 39.82
N SER A 893 16.16 -3.78 40.52
CA SER A 893 15.93 -4.75 41.61
C SER A 893 15.58 -6.16 41.12
N GLY A 894 15.45 -6.37 39.81
CA GLY A 894 15.13 -7.67 39.20
C GLY A 894 13.65 -8.04 39.25
N LYS A 895 12.77 -7.10 39.59
CA LYS A 895 11.32 -7.31 39.63
C LYS A 895 10.69 -7.10 38.25
N ALA A 896 9.61 -7.83 37.97
CA ALA A 896 8.81 -7.62 36.77
C ALA A 896 8.00 -6.31 36.90
N PRO A 897 7.82 -5.53 35.82
CA PRO A 897 7.00 -4.31 35.85
C PRO A 897 5.56 -4.56 36.37
N GLU A 898 5.13 -3.75 37.33
CA GLU A 898 3.78 -3.79 37.94
C GLU A 898 3.16 -2.40 37.98
N THR A 899 1.83 -2.33 38.09
CA THR A 899 1.10 -1.07 38.21
C THR A 899 1.37 -0.45 39.58
N PHE A 900 1.75 0.82 39.63
CA PHE A 900 2.04 1.52 40.87
C PHE A 900 1.53 2.96 40.84
N GLU A 901 1.48 3.57 42.02
CA GLU A 901 1.09 4.96 42.20
C GLU A 901 2.31 5.80 42.53
N ILE A 902 2.41 6.94 41.87
CA ILE A 902 3.46 7.93 42.10
C ILE A 902 3.05 8.74 43.33
N SER A 903 3.89 8.70 44.37
CA SER A 903 3.65 9.32 45.68
C SER A 903 4.62 10.44 45.98
#